data_AF-A0A074RP34-F1
#
_entry.id   AF-A0A074RP34-F1
#
_cell.length_a   1.000
_cell.length_b   1.000
_cell.length_c   1.000
_cell.angle_alpha   90.00
_cell.angle_beta   90.00
_cell.angle_gamma   90.00
#
_symmetry.space_group_name_H-M   'P 1'
#
loop_
_entity.id
_entity.type
_entity.pdbx_description
1 polymer ?
#
loop_
_entity_poly.entity_id
_entity_poly.type
_entity_poly.pdbx_seq_one_letter_code
_entity_poly.pdbx_strand_id
1 'polypeptide(L)'
;MDSIIQKEFIVIDDRRQPECHASTLVVVRDHVLAAWFGGEKEGLPDVKIWLSKRSRSGEWSQPRVVAVEDGVTHWSPVLFTPDPIKAPDRVILFYKTGTPIPRWKTWKIESTDGGVTWSPRQELVSGDESGGRGPVKNPVLANGDWASGASVEVTLPNGKGVWDSFCDISPAGPEQGTLWIRSPLIPLDRESFKGEGIIQPSLWESTIVTENGTTTTLHMLTRSSNGWVCRSDSFDNGRSWSPAYSTVLPNNNSGLCVTKMRDDRLVCIHNPVGGSWGARTPLVASISADNGMTWERWAVLDDQAPPEGFAGISAVETGIVSDGRSEFSYPTVVPTPLTEPIGVLCTWTWQRRGVSFAKIFDSKVGSNGAGKKFRSTVEPTRWGILGCGGISSKFVKDLLIDPSTRGVVDVSHVITAVASRSLLRGQEWIKETCPDNASAIEVYGTYEELLEDPHVDIIYIGTPHSHHFQNAKSCLNARKHVLCEKAFTVNAAQARALKALAKSKNLFLMEGMWTRFFPLVKSVQQELASGVIGDVKRVYADFGEPYAHPIASLPPTHRMLSPALAGGTLHDLFPYPLFWALITLYHLPANERTPPSQIAASSILHPNTGVDIQTTAILNFAKIGAQAILSSSLEVPTPRDQVVLIQGTKGDLVIPLIPPGRPTKYYIRLRSEEKRNANYDESARTFDIPGHGLFWEADECARCLARGEIESSSMPLDESIFAMDILDEIRRQTGIKFPAEIESATWAD
;
A
#
# COMPACT_ATOMS: atom_id res chain seq x y z
N MET A 1 -2.87 -13.64 10.03
CA MET A 1 -2.38 -13.32 11.39
C MET A 1 -3.51 -13.58 12.36
N ASP A 2 -3.35 -14.44 13.37
CA ASP A 2 -4.40 -14.65 14.36
C ASP A 2 -4.33 -13.51 15.40
N SER A 3 -5.46 -12.86 15.70
CA SER A 3 -5.57 -11.80 16.71
C SER A 3 -6.39 -12.27 17.90
N ILE A 4 -6.05 -11.78 19.09
CA ILE A 4 -6.85 -11.97 20.30
C ILE A 4 -7.64 -10.68 20.53
N ILE A 5 -8.97 -10.77 20.54
CA ILE A 5 -9.87 -9.64 20.73
C ILE A 5 -10.60 -9.79 22.05
N GLN A 6 -10.46 -8.81 22.94
CA GLN A 6 -11.25 -8.69 24.16
C GLN A 6 -12.18 -7.49 24.00
N LYS A 7 -13.48 -7.75 23.80
CA LYS A 7 -14.49 -6.72 23.53
C LYS A 7 -15.46 -6.61 24.70
N GLU A 8 -15.84 -5.38 25.03
CA GLU A 8 -16.86 -5.05 26.03
C GLU A 8 -17.61 -3.77 25.64
N PHE A 9 -18.73 -3.51 26.28
CA PHE A 9 -19.44 -2.23 26.16
C PHE A 9 -19.05 -1.32 27.32
N ILE A 10 -18.73 -0.06 27.01
CA ILE A 10 -18.60 1.00 28.01
C ILE A 10 -20.00 1.42 28.49
N VAL A 11 -20.91 1.58 27.53
CA VAL A 11 -22.32 1.90 27.75
C VAL A 11 -23.16 1.32 26.61
N ILE A 12 -24.39 0.92 26.92
CA ILE A 12 -25.38 0.48 25.94
C ILE A 12 -26.79 0.80 26.48
N ASP A 13 -27.65 1.36 25.64
CA ASP A 13 -29.07 1.65 25.95
C ASP A 13 -29.28 2.50 27.23
N ASP A 14 -28.37 3.45 27.48
CA ASP A 14 -28.48 4.36 28.62
C ASP A 14 -29.55 5.42 28.38
N ARG A 15 -30.66 5.34 29.12
CA ARG A 15 -31.81 6.24 28.99
C ARG A 15 -31.49 7.72 29.20
N ARG A 16 -30.35 8.06 29.81
CA ARG A 16 -29.89 9.44 29.99
C ARG A 16 -29.31 10.04 28.71
N GLN A 17 -29.00 9.19 27.74
CA GLN A 17 -28.38 9.50 26.45
C GLN A 17 -28.82 8.47 25.41
N PRO A 18 -30.11 8.46 25.01
CA PRO A 18 -30.63 7.50 24.04
C PRO A 18 -29.82 7.39 22.75
N GLU A 19 -29.20 8.50 22.33
CA GLU A 19 -28.16 8.52 21.29
C GLU A 19 -26.79 8.95 21.86
N CYS A 20 -25.74 8.22 21.46
CA CYS A 20 -24.35 8.54 21.74
C CYS A 20 -23.47 8.32 20.49
N HIS A 21 -22.44 9.15 20.31
CA HIS A 21 -21.60 9.10 19.12
C HIS A 21 -20.20 9.70 19.32
N ALA A 22 -19.32 9.46 18.34
CA ALA A 22 -17.95 9.96 18.25
C ALA A 22 -17.11 9.74 19.51
N SER A 23 -16.86 8.48 19.85
CA SER A 23 -16.05 8.11 21.02
C SER A 23 -14.55 8.32 20.82
N THR A 24 -13.87 8.74 21.88
CA THR A 24 -12.42 8.86 22.02
C THR A 24 -11.93 8.13 23.26
N LEU A 25 -10.67 7.69 23.27
CA LEU A 25 -10.05 7.11 24.46
C LEU A 25 -8.59 7.52 24.59
N VAL A 26 -8.08 7.48 25.82
CA VAL A 26 -6.65 7.62 26.11
C VAL A 26 -6.26 6.78 27.33
N VAL A 27 -5.01 6.34 27.37
CA VAL A 27 -4.43 5.68 28.55
C VAL A 27 -3.81 6.72 29.45
N VAL A 28 -4.16 6.71 30.72
CA VAL A 28 -3.66 7.64 31.73
C VAL A 28 -3.11 6.81 32.88
N ARG A 29 -1.79 6.79 33.04
CA ARG A 29 -1.08 5.86 33.96
C ARG A 29 -1.51 4.40 33.79
N ASP A 30 -2.40 3.93 34.67
CA ASP A 30 -2.85 2.56 34.81
C ASP A 30 -4.37 2.40 34.58
N HIS A 31 -5.05 3.45 34.12
CA HIS A 31 -6.46 3.43 33.77
C HIS A 31 -6.70 3.96 32.34
N VAL A 32 -7.89 3.67 31.80
CA VAL A 32 -8.34 4.19 30.50
C VAL A 32 -9.44 5.21 30.74
N LEU A 33 -9.38 6.34 30.05
CA LEU A 33 -10.50 7.28 29.96
C LEU A 33 -11.13 7.12 28.58
N ALA A 34 -12.45 7.11 28.53
CA ALA A 34 -13.21 7.18 27.30
C ALA A 34 -14.25 8.29 27.40
N ALA A 35 -14.38 9.08 26.33
CA ALA A 35 -15.36 10.15 26.24
C ALA A 35 -16.12 10.06 24.91
N TRP A 36 -17.35 10.58 24.89
CA TRP A 36 -18.22 10.62 23.72
C TRP A 36 -19.27 11.71 23.92
N PHE A 37 -19.96 12.14 22.87
CA PHE A 37 -21.12 13.01 23.03
C PHE A 37 -22.41 12.18 23.06
N GLY A 38 -23.41 12.63 23.81
CA GLY A 38 -24.69 11.92 23.90
C GLY A 38 -25.82 12.76 24.52
N GLY A 39 -27.04 12.45 24.11
CA GLY A 39 -28.28 13.15 24.46
C GLY A 39 -29.49 12.43 23.86
N GLU A 40 -30.63 13.11 23.72
CA GLU A 40 -31.82 12.58 23.08
C GLU A 40 -31.58 12.26 21.60
N LYS A 41 -30.88 13.16 20.89
CA LYS A 41 -30.51 13.01 19.49
C LYS A 41 -29.32 13.89 19.13
N GLU A 42 -28.46 13.41 18.23
CA GLU A 42 -27.37 14.22 17.67
C GLU A 42 -27.86 15.60 17.18
N GLY A 43 -27.16 16.66 17.58
CA GLY A 43 -27.46 18.04 17.21
C GLY A 43 -28.48 18.78 18.06
N LEU A 44 -29.16 18.10 18.99
CA LEU A 44 -30.07 18.77 19.91
C LEU A 44 -29.33 19.53 21.03
N PRO A 45 -29.96 20.57 21.62
CA PRO A 45 -29.34 21.38 22.68
C PRO A 45 -29.01 20.63 23.97
N ASP A 46 -29.53 19.43 24.17
CA ASP A 46 -29.30 18.60 25.36
C ASP A 46 -28.08 17.67 25.23
N VAL A 47 -27.44 17.64 24.06
CA VAL A 47 -26.23 16.83 23.81
C VAL A 47 -25.05 17.36 24.62
N LYS A 48 -24.45 16.46 25.41
CA LYS A 48 -23.36 16.72 26.36
C LYS A 48 -22.16 15.84 26.07
N ILE A 49 -21.00 16.18 26.64
CA ILE A 49 -19.86 15.28 26.65
C ILE A 49 -19.90 14.40 27.90
N TRP A 50 -19.90 13.10 27.69
CA TRP A 50 -19.87 12.05 28.70
C TRP A 50 -18.46 11.48 28.82
N LEU A 51 -18.11 11.02 30.03
CA LEU A 51 -16.83 10.41 30.36
C LEU A 51 -17.07 9.16 31.20
N SER A 52 -16.31 8.10 30.92
CA SER A 52 -16.17 6.94 31.80
C SER A 52 -14.69 6.57 31.97
N LYS A 53 -14.37 6.02 33.14
CA LYS A 53 -13.03 5.58 33.52
C LYS A 53 -13.02 4.06 33.66
N ARG A 54 -12.14 3.39 32.95
CA ARG A 54 -11.84 1.96 33.14
C ARG A 54 -10.74 1.82 34.17
N SER A 55 -11.05 1.23 35.31
CA SER A 55 -10.06 0.95 36.35
C SER A 55 -8.99 -0.05 35.85
N ARG A 56 -7.90 -0.17 36.61
CA ARG A 56 -6.91 -1.23 36.42
C ARG A 56 -7.47 -2.64 36.58
N SER A 57 -8.50 -2.81 37.44
CA SER A 57 -9.22 -4.09 37.58
C SER A 57 -10.07 -4.43 36.35
N GLY A 58 -10.27 -3.47 35.45
CA GLY A 58 -10.95 -3.63 34.19
C GLY A 58 -12.44 -3.31 34.22
N GLU A 59 -12.90 -2.60 35.23
CA GLU A 59 -14.29 -2.19 35.37
C GLU A 59 -14.47 -0.75 34.93
N TRP A 60 -15.53 -0.48 34.16
CA TRP A 60 -15.91 0.86 33.75
C TRP A 60 -16.75 1.54 34.85
N SER A 61 -16.43 2.79 35.17
CA SER A 61 -17.26 3.63 36.02
C SER A 61 -18.58 3.97 35.32
N GLN A 62 -19.61 4.31 36.09
CA GLN A 62 -20.83 4.86 35.52
C GLN A 62 -20.52 6.14 34.70
N PRO A 63 -21.08 6.29 33.48
CA PRO A 63 -20.88 7.49 32.69
C PRO A 63 -21.34 8.74 33.45
N ARG A 64 -20.49 9.77 33.44
CA ARG A 64 -20.76 11.09 34.02
C ARG A 64 -20.57 12.19 32.97
N VAL A 65 -21.33 13.27 33.10
CA VAL A 65 -21.16 14.45 32.26
C VAL A 65 -19.88 15.19 32.68
N VAL A 66 -19.06 15.57 31.69
CA VAL A 66 -17.81 16.31 31.90
C VAL A 66 -17.83 17.70 31.25
N ALA A 67 -18.63 17.89 30.21
CA ALA A 67 -18.88 19.21 29.61
C ALA A 67 -20.36 19.35 29.21
N VAL A 68 -20.95 20.49 29.58
CA VAL A 68 -22.34 20.86 29.29
C VAL A 68 -22.47 22.38 29.36
N GLU A 69 -23.35 22.92 28.52
CA GLU A 69 -23.82 24.30 28.57
C GLU A 69 -25.30 24.30 28.17
N ASP A 70 -26.12 25.02 28.92
CA ASP A 70 -27.56 25.03 28.70
C ASP A 70 -27.90 25.65 27.34
N GLY A 71 -28.68 24.92 26.54
CA GLY A 71 -29.12 25.37 25.23
C GLY A 71 -28.04 25.27 24.13
N VAL A 72 -26.86 24.70 24.42
CA VAL A 72 -25.76 24.58 23.47
C VAL A 72 -25.36 23.12 23.28
N THR A 73 -25.48 22.65 22.05
CA THR A 73 -25.11 21.27 21.68
C THR A 73 -23.58 21.09 21.62
N HIS A 74 -23.11 19.90 22.00
CA HIS A 74 -21.69 19.53 22.09
C HIS A 74 -21.31 18.42 21.10
N TRP A 75 -20.05 18.43 20.63
CA TRP A 75 -19.60 17.57 19.54
C TRP A 75 -18.15 17.13 19.67
N SER A 76 -17.84 16.04 18.96
CA SER A 76 -16.48 15.60 18.60
C SER A 76 -15.45 15.68 19.75
N PRO A 77 -15.68 14.99 20.88
CA PRO A 77 -14.69 14.98 21.95
C PRO A 77 -13.41 14.27 21.51
N VAL A 78 -12.25 14.82 21.88
CA VAL A 78 -10.94 14.22 21.67
C VAL A 78 -10.13 14.30 22.97
N LEU A 79 -9.75 13.14 23.50
CA LEU A 79 -8.86 13.03 24.66
C LEU A 79 -7.41 13.02 24.18
N PHE A 80 -6.54 13.70 24.92
CA PHE A 80 -5.11 13.76 24.61
C PHE A 80 -4.26 13.81 25.89
N THR A 81 -3.20 12.99 25.91
CA THR A 81 -2.18 13.01 26.96
C THR A 81 -0.87 13.54 26.36
N PRO A 82 -0.54 14.83 26.58
CA PRO A 82 0.55 15.48 25.85
C PRO A 82 1.95 14.98 26.21
N ASP A 83 2.16 14.56 27.45
CA ASP A 83 3.44 13.95 27.88
C ASP A 83 3.15 12.88 28.93
N PRO A 84 2.82 11.64 28.52
CA PRO A 84 2.47 10.58 29.46
C PRO A 84 3.66 10.13 30.32
N ILE A 85 4.88 10.59 30.02
CA ILE A 85 6.08 10.27 30.80
C ILE A 85 6.31 11.32 31.88
N LYS A 86 6.35 12.61 31.52
CA LYS A 86 6.64 13.70 32.48
C LYS A 86 5.40 14.17 33.23
N ALA A 87 4.23 14.09 32.61
CA ALA A 87 2.96 14.53 33.17
C ALA A 87 1.91 13.41 33.06
N PRO A 88 2.12 12.26 33.70
CA PRO A 88 1.32 11.04 33.48
C PRO A 88 -0.15 11.15 33.88
N ASP A 89 -0.52 12.14 34.70
CA ASP A 89 -1.91 12.44 35.09
C ASP A 89 -2.56 13.54 34.25
N ARG A 90 -1.78 14.21 33.39
CA ARG A 90 -2.28 15.34 32.62
C ARG A 90 -3.07 14.85 31.41
N VAL A 91 -4.33 15.26 31.34
CA VAL A 91 -5.24 14.93 30.24
C VAL A 91 -5.90 16.22 29.77
N ILE A 92 -6.00 16.37 28.45
CA ILE A 92 -6.75 17.45 27.82
C ILE A 92 -7.94 16.82 27.11
N LEU A 93 -9.12 17.40 27.30
CA LEU A 93 -10.32 17.08 26.53
C LEU A 93 -10.65 18.27 25.65
N PHE A 94 -10.56 18.06 24.34
CA PHE A 94 -11.06 18.99 23.33
C PHE A 94 -12.50 18.61 22.97
N TYR A 95 -13.34 19.59 22.71
CA TYR A 95 -14.71 19.37 22.21
C TYR A 95 -15.20 20.61 21.47
N LYS A 96 -16.23 20.44 20.64
CA LYS A 96 -16.83 21.55 19.87
C LYS A 96 -18.23 21.87 20.37
N THR A 97 -18.67 23.11 20.16
CA THR A 97 -20.03 23.55 20.50
C THR A 97 -20.66 24.38 19.38
N GLY A 98 -21.99 24.36 19.33
CA GLY A 98 -22.79 25.25 18.49
C GLY A 98 -23.37 24.59 17.25
N THR A 99 -24.15 25.36 16.49
CA THR A 99 -24.78 24.99 15.21
C THR A 99 -24.92 26.23 14.32
N PRO A 100 -24.82 26.12 12.98
CA PRO A 100 -24.52 24.91 12.20
C PRO A 100 -23.02 24.53 12.24
N ILE A 101 -22.67 23.34 11.73
CA ILE A 101 -21.29 22.80 11.69
C ILE A 101 -20.22 23.85 11.27
N PRO A 102 -20.42 24.66 10.22
CA PRO A 102 -19.42 25.64 9.79
C PRO A 102 -19.14 26.77 10.79
N ARG A 103 -19.91 26.88 11.86
CA ARG A 103 -19.77 27.91 12.93
C ARG A 103 -19.37 27.33 14.27
N TRP A 104 -18.92 26.07 14.31
CA TRP A 104 -18.45 25.46 15.53
C TRP A 104 -17.30 26.25 16.16
N LYS A 105 -17.33 26.30 17.50
CA LYS A 105 -16.22 26.75 18.32
C LYS A 105 -15.60 25.57 19.03
N THR A 106 -14.28 25.56 19.13
CA THR A 106 -13.55 24.49 19.83
C THR A 106 -13.11 24.96 21.20
N TRP A 107 -13.38 24.13 22.19
CA TRP A 107 -13.03 24.32 23.59
C TRP A 107 -12.05 23.25 24.04
N LYS A 108 -11.27 23.58 25.08
CA LYS A 108 -10.49 22.62 25.85
C LYS A 108 -10.78 22.77 27.34
N ILE A 109 -10.74 21.64 28.03
CA ILE A 109 -10.62 21.55 29.49
C ILE A 109 -9.44 20.64 29.82
N GLU A 110 -8.76 20.92 30.92
CA GLU A 110 -7.57 20.17 31.33
C GLU A 110 -7.78 19.55 32.71
N SER A 111 -7.29 18.33 32.88
CA SER A 111 -7.21 17.62 34.16
C SER A 111 -5.75 17.33 34.48
N THR A 112 -5.37 17.49 35.74
CA THR A 112 -4.02 17.18 36.25
C THR A 112 -4.03 16.06 37.29
N ASP A 113 -5.19 15.44 37.52
CA ASP A 113 -5.42 14.37 38.50
C ASP A 113 -5.96 13.09 37.85
N GLY A 114 -5.65 12.90 36.57
CA GLY A 114 -5.99 11.68 35.82
C GLY A 114 -7.46 11.62 35.39
N GLY A 115 -8.10 12.77 35.17
CA GLY A 115 -9.47 12.89 34.70
C GLY A 115 -10.51 12.88 35.82
N VAL A 116 -10.14 13.23 37.05
CA VAL A 116 -11.09 13.32 38.18
C VAL A 116 -11.72 14.72 38.20
N THR A 117 -10.91 15.76 38.29
CA THR A 117 -11.33 17.16 38.20
C THR A 117 -10.85 17.80 36.90
N TRP A 118 -11.55 18.86 36.47
CA TRP A 118 -11.32 19.53 35.20
C TRP A 118 -11.31 21.04 35.39
N SER A 119 -10.45 21.72 34.65
CA SER A 119 -10.39 23.18 34.61
C SER A 119 -11.67 23.81 34.06
N PRO A 120 -11.90 25.11 34.28
CA PRO A 120 -12.83 25.87 33.45
C PRO A 120 -12.48 25.73 31.96
N ARG A 121 -13.51 25.76 31.10
CA ARG A 121 -13.33 25.71 29.65
C ARG A 121 -12.54 26.91 29.14
N GLN A 122 -11.70 26.66 28.14
CA GLN A 122 -10.94 27.68 27.44
C GLN A 122 -11.17 27.50 25.93
N GLU A 123 -11.39 28.60 25.22
CA GLU A 123 -11.46 28.55 23.76
C GLU A 123 -10.09 28.12 23.23
N LEU A 124 -10.06 27.20 22.26
CA LEU A 124 -8.81 26.67 21.72
C LEU A 124 -8.01 27.76 20.99
N VAL A 125 -8.72 28.56 20.21
CA VAL A 125 -8.20 29.68 19.43
C VAL A 125 -9.16 30.84 19.64
N SER A 126 -8.70 31.87 20.34
CA SER A 126 -9.54 33.02 20.71
C SER A 126 -10.21 33.64 19.49
N GLY A 127 -11.55 33.67 19.48
CA GLY A 127 -12.34 34.28 18.42
C GLY A 127 -12.38 33.52 17.09
N ASP A 128 -12.01 32.24 17.05
CA ASP A 128 -12.14 31.43 15.85
C ASP A 128 -13.62 31.17 15.49
N GLU A 129 -13.97 31.46 14.23
CA GLU A 129 -15.30 31.21 13.66
C GLU A 129 -15.24 30.34 12.40
N SER A 130 -14.10 29.68 12.13
CA SER A 130 -13.84 28.98 10.87
C SER A 130 -14.37 27.54 10.78
N GLY A 131 -15.27 27.12 11.68
CA GLY A 131 -15.84 25.77 11.70
C GLY A 131 -15.16 24.80 12.67
N GLY A 132 -14.52 25.34 13.71
CA GLY A 132 -13.98 24.58 14.84
C GLY A 132 -12.61 23.99 14.54
N ARG A 133 -11.58 24.82 14.67
CA ARG A 133 -10.16 24.42 14.65
C ARG A 133 -9.81 23.36 15.69
N GLY A 134 -8.69 22.68 15.51
CA GLY A 134 -8.17 21.70 16.45
C GLY A 134 -8.63 20.27 16.23
N PRO A 135 -8.42 19.39 17.22
CA PRO A 135 -8.46 17.95 17.03
C PRO A 135 -9.82 17.39 16.62
N VAL A 136 -9.80 16.61 15.53
CA VAL A 136 -10.89 15.70 15.13
C VAL A 136 -10.56 14.24 15.43
N LYS A 137 -9.27 13.94 15.60
CA LYS A 137 -8.66 12.65 15.97
C LYS A 137 -7.46 12.89 16.87
N ASN A 138 -6.84 11.82 17.36
CA ASN A 138 -5.71 11.87 18.28
C ASN A 138 -4.61 12.82 17.77
N PRO A 139 -4.25 13.87 18.53
CA PRO A 139 -3.05 14.64 18.24
C PRO A 139 -1.81 13.78 18.37
N VAL A 140 -0.77 14.11 17.62
CA VAL A 140 0.53 13.45 17.68
C VAL A 140 1.61 14.45 18.05
N LEU A 141 2.67 13.97 18.69
CA LEU A 141 3.88 14.77 18.89
C LEU A 141 4.74 14.63 17.64
N ALA A 142 5.19 15.74 17.06
CA ALA A 142 6.07 15.76 15.88
C ALA A 142 7.24 16.70 16.15
N ASN A 143 8.43 16.15 16.43
CA ASN A 143 9.61 16.92 16.84
C ASN A 143 9.34 17.88 18.02
N GLY A 144 8.49 17.44 18.96
CA GLY A 144 8.10 18.23 20.13
C GLY A 144 6.89 19.14 19.91
N ASP A 145 6.52 19.48 18.67
CA ASP A 145 5.28 20.21 18.37
C ASP A 145 4.07 19.29 18.57
N TRP A 146 2.91 19.84 18.99
CA TRP A 146 1.64 19.09 18.93
C TRP A 146 1.03 19.30 17.56
N ALA A 147 0.86 18.23 16.79
CA ALA A 147 0.21 18.28 15.49
C ALA A 147 -1.17 17.63 15.59
N SER A 148 -2.18 18.36 15.12
CA SER A 148 -3.57 17.96 15.19
C SER A 148 -4.23 18.08 13.84
N GLY A 149 -4.83 16.99 13.38
CA GLY A 149 -5.69 17.00 12.22
C GLY A 149 -6.95 17.82 12.45
N ALA A 150 -7.28 18.68 11.49
CA ALA A 150 -8.50 19.49 11.49
C ALA A 150 -9.06 19.58 10.07
N SER A 151 -10.30 20.05 9.96
CA SER A 151 -10.98 20.14 8.67
C SER A 151 -12.03 21.25 8.66
N VAL A 152 -12.31 21.76 7.47
CA VAL A 152 -13.40 22.71 7.22
C VAL A 152 -14.51 22.04 6.42
N GLU A 153 -15.74 22.45 6.72
CA GLU A 153 -16.94 22.01 6.01
C GLU A 153 -17.72 23.24 5.58
N VAL A 154 -17.89 23.41 4.27
CA VAL A 154 -18.60 24.56 3.69
C VAL A 154 -19.71 24.05 2.78
N THR A 155 -20.91 24.60 2.93
CA THR A 155 -22.01 24.40 1.98
C THR A 155 -22.06 25.58 1.03
N LEU A 156 -21.89 25.33 -0.27
CA LEU A 156 -21.99 26.36 -1.31
C LEU A 156 -23.46 26.79 -1.52
N PRO A 157 -23.72 27.97 -2.13
CA PRO A 157 -25.09 28.45 -2.38
C PRO A 157 -25.96 27.50 -3.21
N ASN A 158 -25.36 26.60 -3.99
CA ASN A 158 -26.05 25.57 -4.77
C ASN A 158 -26.34 24.28 -3.97
N GLY A 159 -26.09 24.28 -2.66
CA GLY A 159 -26.29 23.13 -1.77
C GLY A 159 -25.16 22.10 -1.79
N LYS A 160 -24.10 22.29 -2.61
CA LYS A 160 -22.97 21.35 -2.67
C LYS A 160 -22.04 21.54 -1.46
N GLY A 161 -21.76 20.45 -0.74
CA GLY A 161 -20.73 20.41 0.30
C GLY A 161 -19.32 20.46 -0.28
N VAL A 162 -18.43 21.18 0.39
CA VAL A 162 -16.99 21.28 0.12
C VAL A 162 -16.25 21.03 1.43
N TRP A 163 -15.44 19.98 1.44
CA TRP A 163 -14.61 19.60 2.58
C TRP A 163 -13.15 19.74 2.23
N ASP A 164 -12.37 20.27 3.17
CA ASP A 164 -10.92 20.30 3.11
C ASP A 164 -10.35 19.93 4.47
N SER A 165 -9.14 19.39 4.44
CA SER A 165 -8.36 19.09 5.64
C SER A 165 -7.22 20.09 5.80
N PHE A 166 -6.70 20.21 7.02
CA PHE A 166 -5.48 20.95 7.36
C PHE A 166 -4.89 20.39 8.66
N CYS A 167 -3.72 20.88 9.04
CA CYS A 167 -3.08 20.58 10.31
C CYS A 167 -3.03 21.83 11.20
N ASP A 168 -3.43 21.67 12.45
CA ASP A 168 -3.23 22.65 13.51
C ASP A 168 -2.04 22.25 14.37
N ILE A 169 -1.10 23.18 14.51
CA ILE A 169 0.19 22.95 15.13
C ILE A 169 0.30 23.83 16.38
N SER A 170 0.57 23.21 17.53
CA SER A 170 0.95 23.94 18.74
C SER A 170 2.46 23.78 18.98
N PRO A 171 3.25 24.84 18.73
CA PRO A 171 4.71 24.75 18.79
C PRO A 171 5.22 24.35 20.18
N ALA A 172 6.31 23.60 20.21
CA ALA A 172 7.03 23.33 21.45
C ALA A 172 7.51 24.64 22.10
N GLY A 173 7.22 24.82 23.39
CA GLY A 173 7.64 26.00 24.13
C GLY A 173 6.66 26.43 25.22
N PRO A 174 6.86 27.62 25.82
CA PRO A 174 6.02 28.12 26.91
C PRO A 174 4.54 28.29 26.55
N GLU A 175 4.23 28.51 25.26
CA GLU A 175 2.87 28.69 24.75
C GLU A 175 2.27 27.40 24.17
N GLN A 176 2.91 26.25 24.37
CA GLN A 176 2.40 24.99 23.86
C GLN A 176 1.06 24.63 24.52
N GLY A 177 0.07 24.33 23.68
CA GLY A 177 -1.33 24.12 24.06
C GLY A 177 -2.17 25.38 24.16
N THR A 178 -1.58 26.59 24.11
CA THR A 178 -2.30 27.88 24.07
C THR A 178 -2.16 28.57 22.72
N LEU A 179 -1.00 28.48 22.08
CA LEU A 179 -0.79 28.95 20.71
C LEU A 179 -1.06 27.83 19.71
N TRP A 180 -1.86 28.11 18.68
CA TRP A 180 -2.17 27.15 17.61
C TRP A 180 -2.06 27.81 16.24
N ILE A 181 -1.13 27.33 15.43
CA ILE A 181 -0.85 27.79 14.07
C ILE A 181 -1.52 26.83 13.09
N ARG A 182 -2.33 27.38 12.19
CA ARG A 182 -3.03 26.62 11.15
C ARG A 182 -2.14 26.49 9.91
N SER A 183 -1.97 25.28 9.39
CA SER A 183 -1.36 25.05 8.07
C SER A 183 -2.27 25.53 6.94
N PRO A 184 -1.74 25.73 5.72
CA PRO A 184 -2.58 25.77 4.52
C PRO A 184 -3.47 24.52 4.42
N LEU A 185 -4.53 24.63 3.62
CA LEU A 185 -5.35 23.47 3.25
C LEU A 185 -4.49 22.44 2.52
N ILE A 186 -4.76 21.16 2.78
CA ILE A 186 -4.09 20.07 2.07
C ILE A 186 -4.44 20.18 0.57
N PRO A 187 -3.44 20.21 -0.34
CA PRO A 187 -3.74 20.32 -1.77
C PRO A 187 -4.57 19.13 -2.24
N LEU A 188 -5.65 19.40 -2.96
CA LEU A 188 -6.56 18.39 -3.50
C LEU A 188 -6.85 18.74 -4.96
N ASP A 189 -6.62 17.79 -5.88
CA ASP A 189 -7.00 17.94 -7.27
C ASP A 189 -8.52 17.81 -7.42
N ARG A 190 -9.19 18.97 -7.41
CA ARG A 190 -10.65 19.09 -7.49
C ARG A 190 -11.22 18.67 -8.86
N GLU A 191 -10.40 18.58 -9.91
CA GLU A 191 -10.87 18.16 -11.24
C GLU A 191 -11.07 16.64 -11.29
N SER A 192 -10.11 15.87 -10.77
CA SER A 192 -10.20 14.41 -10.73
C SER A 192 -10.99 13.88 -9.52
N PHE A 193 -11.08 14.65 -8.43
CA PHE A 193 -11.71 14.22 -7.19
C PHE A 193 -13.23 14.45 -7.18
N LYS A 194 -14.00 13.35 -7.23
CA LYS A 194 -15.46 13.39 -7.16
C LYS A 194 -15.99 13.51 -5.72
N GLY A 195 -17.03 14.32 -5.55
CA GLY A 195 -17.73 14.55 -4.28
C GLY A 195 -17.27 15.81 -3.54
N GLU A 196 -17.45 15.81 -2.22
CA GLU A 196 -17.24 16.95 -1.34
C GLU A 196 -15.75 17.18 -0.98
N GLY A 197 -14.94 16.12 -0.88
CA GLY A 197 -13.50 16.23 -0.63
C GLY A 197 -12.96 15.25 0.41
N ILE A 198 -11.91 15.68 1.11
CA ILE A 198 -11.23 14.94 2.19
C ILE A 198 -11.46 15.61 3.54
N ILE A 199 -11.64 14.82 4.59
CA ILE A 199 -12.00 15.36 5.89
C ILE A 199 -11.55 14.45 7.04
N GLN A 200 -11.52 15.02 8.25
CA GLN A 200 -11.24 14.34 9.52
C GLN A 200 -9.93 13.54 9.51
N PRO A 201 -8.78 14.21 9.28
CA PRO A 201 -7.47 13.56 9.26
C PRO A 201 -7.10 12.89 10.59
N SER A 202 -6.53 11.70 10.50
CA SER A 202 -5.86 10.98 11.59
C SER A 202 -4.37 10.87 11.29
N LEU A 203 -3.52 11.26 12.25
CA LEU A 203 -2.09 11.47 12.02
C LEU A 203 -1.23 10.38 12.64
N TRP A 204 -0.03 10.20 12.10
CA TRP A 204 1.08 9.50 12.74
C TRP A 204 2.41 10.06 12.23
N GLU A 205 3.49 9.84 12.97
CA GLU A 205 4.85 10.19 12.55
C GLU A 205 5.68 8.95 12.22
N SER A 206 6.56 9.09 11.24
CA SER A 206 7.70 8.20 11.02
C SER A 206 9.00 8.99 11.19
N THR A 207 10.01 8.34 11.75
CA THR A 207 11.32 8.96 12.02
C THR A 207 12.41 8.07 11.44
N ILE A 208 13.33 8.69 10.71
CA ILE A 208 14.46 8.03 10.08
C ILE A 208 15.72 8.65 10.64
N VAL A 209 16.56 7.81 11.24
CA VAL A 209 17.87 8.22 11.72
C VAL A 209 18.91 7.77 10.70
N THR A 210 19.63 8.73 10.15
CA THR A 210 20.77 8.51 9.25
C THR A 210 22.05 9.04 9.90
N GLU A 211 23.21 8.72 9.33
CA GLU A 211 24.48 9.32 9.76
C GLU A 211 24.49 10.85 9.63
N ASN A 212 23.66 11.40 8.73
CA ASN A 212 23.53 12.84 8.46
C ASN A 212 22.47 13.54 9.32
N GLY A 213 21.82 12.82 10.24
CA GLY A 213 20.81 13.39 11.15
C GLY A 213 19.51 12.61 11.18
N THR A 214 18.55 13.16 11.92
CA THR A 214 17.21 12.58 12.11
C THR A 214 16.19 13.36 11.31
N THR A 215 15.44 12.67 10.45
CA THR A 215 14.33 13.23 9.67
C THR A 215 13.02 12.64 10.20
N THR A 216 12.08 13.49 10.57
CA THR A 216 10.72 13.09 10.98
C THR A 216 9.76 13.52 9.89
N THR A 217 8.92 12.60 9.42
CA THR A 217 7.84 12.86 8.47
C THR A 217 6.51 12.66 9.17
N LEU A 218 5.64 13.66 9.03
CA LEU A 218 4.27 13.60 9.54
C LEU A 218 3.35 13.14 8.42
N HIS A 219 2.48 12.19 8.72
CA HIS A 219 1.56 11.60 7.76
C HIS A 219 0.13 11.78 8.24
N MET A 220 -0.82 11.80 7.31
CA MET A 220 -2.23 11.74 7.64
C MET A 220 -2.99 10.76 6.75
N LEU A 221 -3.98 10.09 7.33
CA LEU A 221 -5.08 9.43 6.60
C LEU A 221 -6.34 10.25 6.78
N THR A 222 -7.07 10.49 5.70
CA THR A 222 -8.36 11.20 5.68
C THR A 222 -9.45 10.28 5.18
N ARG A 223 -10.65 10.40 5.76
CA ARG A 223 -11.85 9.85 5.11
C ARG A 223 -12.22 10.76 3.94
N SER A 224 -12.94 10.22 2.97
CA SER A 224 -13.14 10.89 1.70
C SER A 224 -14.48 10.56 1.04
N SER A 225 -14.93 11.45 0.15
CA SER A 225 -16.13 11.23 -0.67
C SER A 225 -15.86 10.42 -1.95
N ASN A 226 -14.62 10.03 -2.24
CA ASN A 226 -14.27 9.37 -3.51
C ASN A 226 -14.26 7.83 -3.44
N GLY A 227 -14.60 7.25 -2.28
CA GLY A 227 -14.64 5.81 -2.07
C GLY A 227 -13.36 5.19 -1.52
N TRP A 228 -12.31 5.98 -1.28
CA TRP A 228 -11.00 5.53 -0.79
C TRP A 228 -10.49 6.42 0.33
N VAL A 229 -9.74 5.85 1.27
CA VAL A 229 -8.96 6.63 2.24
C VAL A 229 -7.87 7.37 1.49
N CYS A 230 -7.72 8.68 1.74
CA CYS A 230 -6.66 9.48 1.13
C CYS A 230 -5.53 9.73 2.12
N ARG A 231 -4.30 9.75 1.62
CA ARG A 231 -3.07 10.05 2.36
C ARG A 231 -2.46 11.36 1.88
N SER A 232 -1.81 12.07 2.78
CA SER A 232 -0.92 13.20 2.49
C SER A 232 0.24 13.18 3.50
N ASP A 233 1.39 13.70 3.08
CA ASP A 233 2.65 13.62 3.81
C ASP A 233 3.26 15.03 3.96
N SER A 234 3.84 15.29 5.13
CA SER A 234 4.49 16.55 5.46
C SER A 234 5.92 16.30 5.95
N PHE A 235 6.85 17.02 5.34
CA PHE A 235 8.28 16.93 5.60
C PHE A 235 8.81 18.10 6.47
N ASP A 236 7.90 18.96 6.96
CA ASP A 236 8.21 20.17 7.73
C ASP A 236 7.37 20.29 9.02
N ASN A 237 7.06 19.15 9.64
CA ASN A 237 6.22 18.98 10.85
C ASN A 237 4.80 19.53 10.71
N GLY A 238 4.16 19.31 9.55
CA GLY A 238 2.77 19.67 9.30
C GLY A 238 2.53 21.08 8.79
N ARG A 239 3.59 21.87 8.53
CA ARG A 239 3.48 23.26 8.07
C ARG A 239 3.04 23.33 6.61
N SER A 240 3.49 22.39 5.79
CA SER A 240 3.04 22.16 4.42
C SER A 240 2.88 20.66 4.16
N TRP A 241 2.11 20.33 3.12
CA TRP A 241 1.66 18.97 2.84
C TRP A 241 1.69 18.67 1.34
N SER A 242 2.02 17.43 1.00
CA SER A 242 1.89 16.93 -0.38
C SER A 242 0.43 16.90 -0.83
N PRO A 243 0.15 16.93 -2.14
CA PRO A 243 -1.20 16.71 -2.64
C PRO A 243 -1.77 15.38 -2.13
N ALA A 244 -3.03 15.39 -1.70
CA ALA A 244 -3.68 14.19 -1.20
C ALA A 244 -3.87 13.16 -2.32
N TYR A 245 -3.56 11.89 -2.02
CA TYR A 245 -3.69 10.77 -2.96
C TYR A 245 -4.41 9.58 -2.34
N SER A 246 -5.15 8.81 -3.15
CA SER A 246 -5.88 7.63 -2.67
C SER A 246 -4.94 6.48 -2.29
N THR A 247 -5.22 5.84 -1.16
CA THR A 247 -4.58 4.61 -0.71
C THR A 247 -5.31 3.38 -1.26
N VAL A 248 -4.87 2.19 -0.86
CA VAL A 248 -5.56 0.92 -1.15
C VAL A 248 -6.73 0.64 -0.19
N LEU A 249 -6.88 1.42 0.89
CA LEU A 249 -7.97 1.22 1.84
C LEU A 249 -9.27 1.82 1.27
N PRO A 250 -10.33 1.01 1.09
CA PRO A 250 -11.64 1.55 0.72
C PRO A 250 -12.20 2.40 1.86
N ASN A 251 -12.99 3.41 1.52
CA ASN A 251 -13.67 4.26 2.49
C ASN A 251 -15.07 4.63 2.01
N ASN A 252 -16.06 4.33 2.83
CA ASN A 252 -17.47 4.60 2.61
C ASN A 252 -17.88 6.01 3.07
N ASN A 253 -16.91 6.94 3.17
CA ASN A 253 -17.04 8.23 3.84
C ASN A 253 -17.31 8.13 5.37
N SER A 254 -17.00 6.99 6.00
CA SER A 254 -17.03 6.82 7.46
C SER A 254 -15.73 7.27 8.11
N GLY A 255 -15.82 7.69 9.37
CA GLY A 255 -14.66 8.03 10.19
C GLY A 255 -13.72 6.85 10.36
N LEU A 256 -12.41 7.14 10.34
CA LEU A 256 -11.33 6.20 10.59
C LEU A 256 -10.39 6.72 11.67
N CYS A 257 -9.53 5.88 12.21
CA CYS A 257 -8.44 6.32 13.08
C CYS A 257 -7.25 5.39 12.90
N VAL A 258 -6.06 5.99 12.76
CA VAL A 258 -4.78 5.28 12.66
C VAL A 258 -3.93 5.59 13.89
N THR A 259 -3.17 4.60 14.35
CA THR A 259 -2.12 4.80 15.33
C THR A 259 -0.91 3.93 15.01
N LYS A 260 0.26 4.34 15.51
CA LYS A 260 1.50 3.55 15.46
C LYS A 260 1.60 2.71 16.73
N MET A 261 1.77 1.40 16.56
CA MET A 261 2.03 0.48 17.66
C MET A 261 3.46 0.63 18.19
N ARG A 262 3.74 0.00 19.34
CA ARG A 262 5.06 0.06 19.99
C ARG A 262 6.17 -0.66 19.21
N ASP A 263 5.82 -1.40 18.17
CA ASP A 263 6.73 -2.07 17.24
C ASP A 263 6.69 -1.45 15.84
N ASP A 264 6.29 -0.18 15.76
CA ASP A 264 6.25 0.67 14.56
C ASP A 264 5.28 0.26 13.46
N ARG A 265 4.58 -0.87 13.59
CA ARG A 265 3.44 -1.20 12.71
C ARG A 265 2.30 -0.22 12.93
N LEU A 266 1.59 0.13 11.86
CA LEU A 266 0.39 0.96 11.94
C LEU A 266 -0.85 0.09 12.05
N VAL A 267 -1.83 0.55 12.84
CA VAL A 267 -3.18 -0.02 12.86
C VAL A 267 -4.18 1.07 12.53
N CYS A 268 -5.02 0.81 11.53
CA CYS A 268 -6.13 1.67 11.12
C CYS A 268 -7.45 0.96 11.40
N ILE A 269 -8.33 1.57 12.19
CA ILE A 269 -9.70 1.10 12.39
C ILE A 269 -10.60 1.83 11.40
N HIS A 270 -11.28 1.08 10.53
CA HIS A 270 -12.09 1.64 9.44
C HIS A 270 -13.19 0.67 8.97
N ASN A 271 -14.11 1.16 8.13
CA ASN A 271 -15.08 0.33 7.44
C ASN A 271 -14.56 0.01 6.03
N PRO A 272 -14.31 -1.27 5.68
CA PRO A 272 -13.65 -1.64 4.43
C PRO A 272 -14.66 -1.71 3.26
N VAL A 273 -15.44 -0.64 3.07
CA VAL A 273 -16.52 -0.52 2.09
C VAL A 273 -16.20 0.65 1.16
N GLY A 274 -16.23 0.43 -0.15
CA GLY A 274 -15.97 1.47 -1.14
C GLY A 274 -17.23 2.29 -1.51
N GLY A 275 -17.03 3.51 -2.00
CA GLY A 275 -18.08 4.45 -2.41
C GLY A 275 -18.32 5.59 -1.41
N SER A 276 -19.14 6.59 -1.72
CA SER A 276 -19.52 7.61 -0.73
C SER A 276 -20.79 7.19 0.00
N TRP A 277 -20.88 7.47 1.29
CA TRP A 277 -22.11 7.29 2.09
C TRP A 277 -22.65 5.85 2.15
N GLY A 278 -21.76 4.86 2.04
CA GLY A 278 -22.09 3.43 2.11
C GLY A 278 -22.36 2.92 3.53
N ALA A 279 -22.68 1.63 3.63
CA ALA A 279 -22.96 0.97 4.91
C ALA A 279 -21.75 1.02 5.86
N ARG A 280 -21.96 1.38 7.13
CA ARG A 280 -20.90 1.47 8.17
C ARG A 280 -20.67 0.12 8.88
N THR A 281 -20.60 -0.94 8.08
CA THR A 281 -20.35 -2.32 8.52
C THR A 281 -19.70 -3.12 7.39
N PRO A 282 -18.74 -4.02 7.66
CA PRO A 282 -18.13 -4.29 8.97
C PRO A 282 -17.23 -3.14 9.44
N LEU A 283 -16.87 -3.15 10.72
CA LEU A 283 -15.76 -2.37 11.27
C LEU A 283 -14.58 -3.32 11.51
N VAL A 284 -13.42 -2.97 10.95
CA VAL A 284 -12.22 -3.82 10.99
C VAL A 284 -11.01 -3.05 11.52
N ALA A 285 -10.06 -3.78 12.07
CA ALA A 285 -8.69 -3.31 12.24
C ALA A 285 -7.84 -3.80 11.06
N SER A 286 -7.22 -2.87 10.34
CA SER A 286 -6.22 -3.16 9.32
C SER A 286 -4.83 -2.80 9.83
N ILE A 287 -3.84 -3.63 9.54
CA ILE A 287 -2.45 -3.45 9.96
C ILE A 287 -1.55 -3.17 8.75
N SER A 288 -0.53 -2.33 8.94
CA SER A 288 0.49 -2.03 7.94
C SER A 288 1.88 -2.13 8.58
N ALA A 289 2.80 -2.82 7.89
CA ALA A 289 4.19 -2.97 8.29
C ALA A 289 5.16 -2.08 7.48
N ASP A 290 4.63 -1.29 6.53
CA ASP A 290 5.39 -0.44 5.60
C ASP A 290 4.90 1.00 5.62
N ASN A 291 4.71 1.52 6.83
CA ASN A 291 4.35 2.91 7.05
C ASN A 291 3.10 3.34 6.27
N GLY A 292 2.10 2.47 6.17
CA GLY A 292 0.79 2.76 5.59
C GLY A 292 0.71 2.63 4.07
N MET A 293 1.70 2.01 3.42
CA MET A 293 1.72 1.80 1.96
C MET A 293 0.86 0.61 1.54
N THR A 294 0.91 -0.49 2.30
CA THR A 294 0.05 -1.66 2.17
C THR A 294 -0.68 -1.96 3.47
N TRP A 295 -1.83 -2.61 3.36
CA TRP A 295 -2.72 -2.87 4.50
C TRP A 295 -3.31 -4.27 4.41
N GLU A 296 -3.29 -4.98 5.53
CA GLU A 296 -3.91 -6.29 5.68
C GLU A 296 -4.99 -6.25 6.76
N ARG A 297 -6.04 -7.07 6.62
CA ARG A 297 -7.05 -7.18 7.68
C ARG A 297 -6.48 -7.98 8.85
N TRP A 298 -6.45 -7.38 10.04
CA TRP A 298 -5.94 -7.99 11.26
C TRP A 298 -7.05 -8.51 12.18
N ALA A 299 -8.16 -7.77 12.29
CA ALA A 299 -9.29 -8.14 13.13
C ALA A 299 -10.62 -7.61 12.58
N VAL A 300 -11.72 -8.30 12.89
CA VAL A 300 -13.09 -7.82 12.68
C VAL A 300 -13.67 -7.48 14.05
N LEU A 301 -14.15 -6.25 14.22
CA LEU A 301 -14.64 -5.73 15.52
C LEU A 301 -16.16 -5.86 15.65
N ASP A 302 -16.86 -5.57 14.56
CA ASP A 302 -18.31 -5.71 14.39
C ASP A 302 -18.62 -5.91 12.91
N ASP A 303 -19.57 -6.79 12.59
CA ASP A 303 -19.90 -7.18 11.22
C ASP A 303 -21.39 -7.46 11.00
N GLN A 304 -22.26 -6.95 11.88
CA GLN A 304 -23.70 -7.12 11.70
C GLN A 304 -24.15 -6.50 10.38
N ALA A 305 -24.86 -7.28 9.56
CA ALA A 305 -25.30 -6.85 8.25
C ALA A 305 -26.34 -5.72 8.33
N PRO A 306 -26.41 -4.81 7.35
CA PRO A 306 -27.46 -3.79 7.29
C PRO A 306 -28.86 -4.42 7.23
N PRO A 307 -29.90 -3.78 7.78
CA PRO A 307 -31.27 -4.25 7.66
C PRO A 307 -31.77 -4.22 6.20
N GLU A 308 -32.78 -5.04 5.90
CA GLU A 308 -33.44 -5.07 4.60
C GLU A 308 -34.04 -3.67 4.27
N GLY A 309 -33.76 -3.16 3.06
CA GLY A 309 -34.21 -1.83 2.63
C GLY A 309 -33.34 -0.64 3.10
N PHE A 310 -32.11 -0.87 3.58
CA PHE A 310 -31.16 0.19 3.94
C PHE A 310 -30.97 1.22 2.80
N ALA A 311 -31.31 2.48 3.07
CA ALA A 311 -31.35 3.57 2.08
C ALA A 311 -30.06 4.43 2.05
N GLY A 312 -29.00 4.03 2.76
CA GLY A 312 -27.76 4.81 2.90
C GLY A 312 -27.76 5.76 4.11
N ILE A 313 -26.66 6.50 4.28
CA ILE A 313 -26.46 7.50 5.33
C ILE A 313 -26.25 8.86 4.65
N SER A 314 -26.66 9.97 5.26
CA SER A 314 -26.39 11.31 4.71
C SER A 314 -25.95 12.30 5.79
N ALA A 315 -25.20 13.32 5.39
CA ALA A 315 -24.90 14.49 6.22
C ALA A 315 -25.94 15.59 6.01
N VAL A 316 -26.30 16.27 7.09
CA VAL A 316 -27.06 17.52 7.12
C VAL A 316 -26.38 18.53 8.06
N GLU A 317 -26.83 19.79 8.06
CA GLU A 317 -26.21 20.85 8.89
C GLU A 317 -26.26 20.59 10.39
N THR A 318 -27.20 19.76 10.84
CA THR A 318 -27.37 19.36 12.24
C THR A 318 -26.76 18.00 12.57
N GLY A 319 -25.92 17.44 11.70
CA GLY A 319 -25.22 16.17 11.93
C GLY A 319 -25.49 15.09 10.89
N ILE A 320 -25.30 13.83 11.27
CA ILE A 320 -25.52 12.67 10.39
C ILE A 320 -26.95 12.13 10.55
N VAL A 321 -27.64 11.89 9.44
CA VAL A 321 -28.95 11.22 9.41
C VAL A 321 -28.73 9.74 9.11
N SER A 322 -29.10 8.89 10.07
CA SER A 322 -29.09 7.43 9.97
C SER A 322 -30.17 6.84 10.88
N ASP A 323 -30.60 5.60 10.62
CA ASP A 323 -31.48 4.84 11.53
C ASP A 323 -30.70 4.13 12.64
N GLY A 324 -29.36 4.28 12.63
CA GLY A 324 -28.42 3.74 13.63
C GLY A 324 -28.24 2.22 13.57
N ARG A 325 -29.04 1.47 12.82
CA ARG A 325 -28.96 0.00 12.80
C ARG A 325 -27.77 -0.45 11.97
N SER A 326 -26.97 -1.36 12.53
CA SER A 326 -25.74 -1.86 11.90
C SER A 326 -24.74 -0.73 11.56
N GLU A 327 -24.76 0.35 12.34
CA GLU A 327 -23.81 1.46 12.24
C GLU A 327 -22.65 1.29 13.23
N PHE A 328 -21.44 1.02 12.73
CA PHE A 328 -20.21 0.93 13.53
C PHE A 328 -19.21 1.96 13.04
N SER A 329 -19.00 3.02 13.83
CA SER A 329 -18.44 4.26 13.29
C SER A 329 -17.67 5.10 14.30
N TYR A 330 -16.94 6.08 13.78
CA TYR A 330 -16.10 7.01 14.53
C TYR A 330 -15.18 6.30 15.53
N PRO A 331 -14.31 5.41 15.06
CA PRO A 331 -13.36 4.75 15.93
C PRO A 331 -12.30 5.72 16.42
N THR A 332 -11.73 5.39 17.58
CA THR A 332 -10.46 5.92 18.09
C THR A 332 -9.58 4.74 18.49
N VAL A 333 -8.29 4.80 18.18
CA VAL A 333 -7.32 3.75 18.47
C VAL A 333 -6.03 4.33 19.04
N VAL A 334 -5.49 3.71 20.08
CA VAL A 334 -4.20 4.07 20.70
C VAL A 334 -3.38 2.80 20.97
N PRO A 335 -2.05 2.87 21.03
CA PRO A 335 -1.24 1.72 21.41
C PRO A 335 -1.53 1.27 22.84
N THR A 336 -1.40 -0.03 23.08
CA THR A 336 -1.38 -0.61 24.43
C THR A 336 -0.26 0.00 25.29
N PRO A 337 -0.47 0.16 26.61
CA PRO A 337 0.59 0.61 27.51
C PRO A 337 1.76 -0.37 27.56
N LEU A 338 2.92 0.09 28.05
CA LEU A 338 4.13 -0.73 28.20
C LEU A 338 3.92 -1.98 29.07
N THR A 339 2.92 -1.95 29.95
CA THR A 339 2.56 -3.03 30.87
C THR A 339 1.71 -4.14 30.23
N GLU A 340 1.21 -3.94 29.01
CA GLU A 340 0.40 -4.92 28.29
C GLU A 340 1.17 -5.51 27.09
N PRO A 341 0.72 -6.64 26.49
CA PRO A 341 1.28 -7.14 25.24
C PRO A 341 1.18 -6.11 24.11
N ILE A 342 2.02 -6.22 23.08
CA ILE A 342 1.96 -5.33 21.91
C ILE A 342 0.61 -5.51 21.23
N GLY A 343 -0.03 -4.39 20.92
CA GLY A 343 -1.40 -4.33 20.44
C GLY A 343 -1.99 -2.93 20.58
N VAL A 344 -3.30 -2.82 20.42
CA VAL A 344 -4.03 -1.55 20.50
C VAL A 344 -5.25 -1.64 21.42
N LEU A 345 -5.64 -0.48 21.95
CA LEU A 345 -6.93 -0.25 22.55
C LEU A 345 -7.77 0.57 21.58
N CYS A 346 -9.02 0.20 21.35
CA CYS A 346 -9.92 0.97 20.50
C CYS A 346 -11.31 1.15 21.12
N THR A 347 -11.96 2.25 20.74
CA THR A 347 -13.37 2.53 21.03
C THR A 347 -14.08 2.95 19.76
N TRP A 348 -15.37 2.68 19.65
CA TRP A 348 -16.20 3.13 18.53
C TRP A 348 -17.66 3.29 18.96
N THR A 349 -18.40 4.05 18.15
CA THR A 349 -19.86 4.13 18.26
C THR A 349 -20.46 2.82 17.82
N TRP A 350 -21.29 2.22 18.67
CA TRP A 350 -22.07 1.03 18.36
C TRP A 350 -23.54 1.42 18.20
N GLN A 351 -24.02 1.38 16.96
CA GLN A 351 -25.41 1.60 16.57
C GLN A 351 -26.07 2.89 17.09
N ARG A 352 -25.26 3.92 17.37
CA ARG A 352 -25.66 5.15 18.09
C ARG A 352 -26.26 4.94 19.48
N ARG A 353 -26.36 3.70 19.97
CA ARG A 353 -27.01 3.32 21.24
C ARG A 353 -26.00 2.94 22.31
N GLY A 354 -24.74 2.76 21.93
CA GLY A 354 -23.68 2.40 22.85
C GLY A 354 -22.30 2.82 22.36
N VAL A 355 -21.34 2.67 23.26
CA VAL A 355 -19.92 2.84 23.00
C VAL A 355 -19.23 1.53 23.34
N SER A 356 -18.57 0.95 22.34
CA SER A 356 -17.81 -0.29 22.48
C SER A 356 -16.36 0.00 22.80
N PHE A 357 -15.71 -0.90 23.52
CA PHE A 357 -14.28 -0.93 23.74
C PHE A 357 -13.71 -2.29 23.33
N ALA A 358 -12.51 -2.31 22.77
CA ALA A 358 -11.76 -3.54 22.61
C ALA A 358 -10.26 -3.39 22.85
N LYS A 359 -9.66 -4.48 23.30
CA LYS A 359 -8.21 -4.71 23.24
C LYS A 359 -7.92 -5.72 22.13
N ILE A 360 -6.91 -5.43 21.32
CA ILE A 360 -6.48 -6.32 20.22
C ILE A 360 -5.00 -6.60 20.38
N PHE A 361 -4.62 -7.89 20.42
CA PHE A 361 -3.24 -8.34 20.60
C PHE A 361 -2.83 -9.37 19.53
N ASP A 362 -1.53 -9.51 19.32
CA ASP A 362 -0.99 -10.61 18.51
C ASP A 362 -1.06 -11.96 19.25
N SER A 363 -1.59 -12.98 18.57
CA SER A 363 -1.68 -14.36 19.08
C SER A 363 -0.33 -15.05 19.37
N LYS A 364 0.77 -14.60 18.77
CA LYS A 364 2.08 -15.28 18.80
C LYS A 364 3.07 -14.75 19.83
N VAL A 365 2.71 -13.73 20.61
CA VAL A 365 3.62 -13.16 21.62
C VAL A 365 3.28 -13.72 23.01
N GLY A 366 3.82 -14.91 23.31
CA GLY A 366 3.91 -15.40 24.68
C GLY A 366 4.75 -14.45 25.54
N SER A 367 4.44 -14.39 26.84
CA SER A 367 4.93 -13.43 27.83
C SER A 367 6.45 -13.45 28.13
N ASN A 368 7.31 -13.92 27.24
CA ASN A 368 8.77 -13.93 27.38
C ASN A 368 9.53 -13.76 26.04
N GLY A 369 8.93 -13.12 25.05
CA GLY A 369 9.65 -12.74 23.83
C GLY A 369 10.55 -11.53 24.10
N ALA A 370 11.84 -11.76 24.33
CA ALA A 370 12.85 -10.72 24.13
C ALA A 370 12.60 -10.13 22.74
N GLY A 371 12.09 -8.89 22.72
CA GLY A 371 11.68 -8.23 21.50
C GLY A 371 12.85 -8.27 20.53
N LYS A 372 12.61 -8.79 19.33
CA LYS A 372 13.38 -8.32 18.18
C LYS A 372 13.10 -6.83 18.09
N LYS A 373 13.98 -6.03 18.70
CA LYS A 373 14.02 -4.59 18.49
C LYS A 373 14.12 -4.39 16.98
N PHE A 374 13.10 -3.81 16.36
CA PHE A 374 13.31 -3.15 15.09
C PHE A 374 14.38 -2.09 15.35
N ARG A 375 15.53 -2.23 14.67
CA ARG A 375 16.60 -1.24 14.78
C ARG A 375 16.07 0.05 14.16
N SER A 376 16.31 1.19 14.81
CA SER A 376 15.92 2.53 14.37
C SER A 376 16.68 3.04 13.12
N THR A 377 17.32 2.11 12.41
CA THR A 377 18.07 2.28 11.18
C THR A 377 17.53 1.24 10.22
N VAL A 378 17.07 1.64 9.03
CA VAL A 378 16.77 0.69 7.96
C VAL A 378 18.08 -0.04 7.66
N GLU A 379 18.19 -1.28 8.13
CA GLU A 379 19.36 -2.09 7.84
C GLU A 379 19.46 -2.28 6.33
N PRO A 380 20.59 -1.94 5.70
CA PRO A 380 20.73 -2.08 4.26
C PRO A 380 20.60 -3.55 3.88
N THR A 381 19.75 -3.83 2.90
CA THR A 381 19.71 -5.16 2.27
C THR A 381 21.00 -5.34 1.49
N ARG A 382 21.78 -6.37 1.84
CA ARG A 382 23.11 -6.62 1.24
C ARG A 382 22.99 -7.56 0.05
N TRP A 383 23.26 -7.03 -1.14
CA TRP A 383 23.10 -7.71 -2.40
C TRP A 383 24.39 -8.39 -2.86
N GLY A 384 24.24 -9.62 -3.33
CA GLY A 384 25.18 -10.32 -4.18
C GLY A 384 24.69 -10.30 -5.63
N ILE A 385 25.58 -10.05 -6.60
CA ILE A 385 25.21 -10.06 -8.03
C ILE A 385 25.83 -11.29 -8.71
N LEU A 386 24.98 -12.22 -9.15
CA LEU A 386 25.39 -13.42 -9.87
C LEU A 386 25.17 -13.22 -11.37
N GLY A 387 26.27 -13.04 -12.10
CA GLY A 387 26.28 -12.80 -13.54
C GLY A 387 26.53 -11.33 -13.90
N CYS A 388 27.66 -11.05 -14.55
CA CYS A 388 28.09 -9.72 -14.98
C CYS A 388 27.60 -9.37 -16.40
N GLY A 389 26.28 -9.43 -16.61
CA GLY A 389 25.63 -9.12 -17.88
C GLY A 389 25.06 -7.71 -17.97
N GLY A 390 24.55 -7.33 -19.15
CA GLY A 390 23.97 -6.00 -19.37
C GLY A 390 22.75 -5.69 -18.51
N ILE A 391 21.94 -6.70 -18.15
CA ILE A 391 20.79 -6.51 -17.26
C ILE A 391 21.25 -6.28 -15.82
N SER A 392 22.23 -7.05 -15.33
CA SER A 392 22.86 -6.83 -14.03
C SER A 392 23.49 -5.45 -13.92
N SER A 393 24.03 -4.90 -15.03
CA SER A 393 24.57 -3.53 -15.02
C SER A 393 23.47 -2.50 -14.80
N LYS A 394 22.28 -2.70 -15.38
CA LYS A 394 21.12 -1.82 -15.15
C LYS A 394 20.61 -1.97 -13.72
N PHE A 395 20.50 -3.21 -13.24
CA PHE A 395 20.06 -3.50 -11.87
C PHE A 395 20.97 -2.83 -10.84
N VAL A 396 22.29 -3.01 -10.96
CA VAL A 396 23.27 -2.37 -10.07
C VAL A 396 23.18 -0.85 -10.11
N LYS A 397 23.08 -0.25 -11.31
CA LYS A 397 22.96 1.21 -11.44
C LYS A 397 21.70 1.75 -10.78
N ASP A 398 20.56 1.07 -10.97
CA ASP A 398 19.29 1.44 -10.35
C ASP A 398 19.29 1.23 -8.84
N LEU A 399 19.86 0.13 -8.37
CA LEU A 399 19.92 -0.23 -6.95
C LEU A 399 20.67 0.82 -6.12
N LEU A 400 21.63 1.51 -6.74
CA LEU A 400 22.41 2.58 -6.13
C LEU A 400 21.75 3.96 -6.19
N ILE A 401 20.60 4.09 -6.87
CA ILE A 401 19.83 5.32 -6.85
C ILE A 401 19.16 5.45 -5.48
N ASP A 402 19.43 6.58 -4.82
CA ASP A 402 18.87 6.92 -3.51
C ASP A 402 17.33 6.71 -3.50
N PRO A 403 16.80 5.86 -2.61
CA PRO A 403 15.36 5.61 -2.46
C PRO A 403 14.50 6.88 -2.33
N SER A 404 15.04 7.96 -1.77
CA SER A 404 14.33 9.23 -1.63
C SER A 404 13.93 9.86 -2.97
N THR A 405 14.67 9.59 -4.06
CA THR A 405 14.34 10.07 -5.42
C THR A 405 13.00 9.56 -5.96
N ARG A 406 12.47 8.49 -5.35
CA ARG A 406 11.19 7.86 -5.68
C ARG A 406 10.21 7.87 -4.50
N GLY A 407 10.44 8.75 -3.51
CA GLY A 407 9.58 8.88 -2.33
C GLY A 407 9.61 7.68 -1.39
N VAL A 408 10.65 6.84 -1.50
CA VAL A 408 10.83 5.62 -0.71
C VAL A 408 11.83 5.89 0.39
N VAL A 409 11.50 5.47 1.61
CA VAL A 409 12.29 5.79 2.80
C VAL A 409 12.42 4.62 3.78
N ASP A 410 11.73 3.51 3.49
CA ASP A 410 11.60 2.32 4.33
C ASP A 410 12.56 1.18 3.92
N VAL A 411 13.38 1.39 2.89
CA VAL A 411 14.37 0.43 2.39
C VAL A 411 15.72 1.12 2.15
N SER A 412 16.78 0.33 2.22
CA SER A 412 18.15 0.72 1.89
C SER A 412 18.84 -0.46 1.23
N HIS A 413 19.69 -0.19 0.23
CA HIS A 413 20.37 -1.22 -0.54
C HIS A 413 21.87 -0.97 -0.52
N VAL A 414 22.65 -2.04 -0.38
CA VAL A 414 24.09 -2.00 -0.59
C VAL A 414 24.50 -3.21 -1.42
N ILE A 415 25.45 -3.00 -2.32
CA ILE A 415 26.07 -4.10 -3.07
C ILE A 415 27.29 -4.52 -2.29
N THR A 416 27.33 -5.79 -1.89
CA THR A 416 28.43 -6.34 -1.08
C THR A 416 29.40 -7.14 -1.94
N ALA A 417 28.87 -7.92 -2.87
CA ALA A 417 29.69 -8.80 -3.68
C ALA A 417 29.14 -8.98 -5.09
N VAL A 418 30.02 -9.29 -6.04
CA VAL A 418 29.67 -9.67 -7.40
C VAL A 418 30.46 -10.89 -7.81
N ALA A 419 29.84 -11.79 -8.58
CA ALA A 419 30.50 -12.99 -9.08
C ALA A 419 30.38 -13.13 -10.59
N SER A 420 31.52 -13.48 -11.17
CA SER A 420 31.68 -13.85 -12.57
C SER A 420 32.36 -15.21 -12.63
N ARG A 421 32.33 -15.87 -13.80
CA ARG A 421 33.14 -17.08 -14.06
C ARG A 421 34.62 -16.78 -14.33
N SER A 422 35.02 -15.51 -14.15
CA SER A 422 36.37 -15.01 -14.34
C SER A 422 36.53 -13.78 -13.46
N LEU A 423 37.45 -13.88 -12.50
CA LEU A 423 37.76 -12.80 -11.55
C LEU A 423 38.07 -11.49 -12.28
N LEU A 424 38.94 -11.54 -13.28
CA LEU A 424 39.33 -10.37 -14.08
C LEU A 424 38.12 -9.69 -14.72
N ARG A 425 37.23 -10.47 -15.36
CA ARG A 425 36.02 -9.91 -15.99
C ARG A 425 35.07 -9.30 -14.97
N GLY A 426 34.95 -9.88 -13.78
CA GLY A 426 34.17 -9.31 -12.69
C GLY A 426 34.72 -7.96 -12.24
N GLN A 427 36.04 -7.87 -12.09
CA GLN A 427 36.74 -6.65 -11.65
C GLN A 427 36.64 -5.53 -12.70
N GLU A 428 36.78 -5.86 -13.98
CA GLU A 428 36.57 -4.91 -15.08
C GLU A 428 35.12 -4.43 -15.12
N TRP A 429 34.17 -5.36 -15.03
CA TRP A 429 32.74 -5.05 -15.11
C TRP A 429 32.26 -4.15 -13.97
N ILE A 430 32.71 -4.37 -12.73
CA ILE A 430 32.28 -3.52 -11.60
C ILE A 430 32.87 -2.11 -11.68
N LYS A 431 34.13 -1.98 -12.15
CA LYS A 431 34.75 -0.68 -12.42
C LYS A 431 34.00 0.12 -13.47
N GLU A 432 33.47 -0.53 -14.50
CA GLU A 432 32.65 0.12 -15.54
C GLU A 432 31.23 0.44 -15.05
N THR A 433 30.65 -0.43 -14.23
CA THR A 433 29.23 -0.34 -13.85
C THR A 433 29.01 0.65 -12.70
N CYS A 434 29.90 0.67 -11.70
CA CYS A 434 29.85 1.58 -10.56
C CYS A 434 31.27 1.96 -10.09
N PRO A 435 31.96 2.88 -10.78
CA PRO A 435 33.37 3.20 -10.50
C PRO A 435 33.59 3.74 -9.08
N ASP A 436 32.66 4.53 -8.55
CA ASP A 436 32.81 5.21 -7.26
C ASP A 436 32.76 4.24 -6.07
N ASN A 437 32.06 3.11 -6.21
CA ASN A 437 31.92 2.10 -5.14
C ASN A 437 32.70 0.81 -5.43
N ALA A 438 33.37 0.70 -6.57
CA ALA A 438 34.00 -0.54 -7.02
C ALA A 438 35.03 -1.11 -6.04
N SER A 439 35.71 -0.27 -5.26
CA SER A 439 36.69 -0.69 -4.24
C SER A 439 36.06 -1.25 -2.96
N ALA A 440 34.77 -0.98 -2.72
CA ALA A 440 34.03 -1.44 -1.55
C ALA A 440 33.24 -2.74 -1.82
N ILE A 441 33.27 -3.25 -3.05
CA ILE A 441 32.51 -4.41 -3.49
C ILE A 441 33.47 -5.58 -3.73
N GLU A 442 33.23 -6.69 -3.04
CA GLU A 442 34.03 -7.90 -3.22
C GLU A 442 33.76 -8.55 -4.58
N VAL A 443 34.79 -9.08 -5.24
CA VAL A 443 34.67 -9.67 -6.57
C VAL A 443 35.15 -11.10 -6.55
N TYR A 444 34.25 -12.03 -6.85
CA TYR A 444 34.53 -13.45 -6.88
C TYR A 444 34.71 -13.98 -8.30
N GLY A 445 35.65 -14.93 -8.44
CA GLY A 445 35.99 -15.59 -9.70
C GLY A 445 35.14 -16.83 -10.00
N THR A 446 34.38 -17.28 -9.00
CA THR A 446 33.43 -18.40 -9.06
C THR A 446 32.10 -18.00 -8.41
N TYR A 447 31.02 -18.73 -8.70
CA TYR A 447 29.74 -18.46 -8.06
C TYR A 447 29.72 -19.03 -6.64
N GLU A 448 30.42 -20.13 -6.40
CA GLU A 448 30.54 -20.80 -5.11
C GLU A 448 31.10 -19.87 -4.02
N GLU A 449 32.14 -19.10 -4.34
CA GLU A 449 32.71 -18.10 -3.40
C GLU A 449 31.66 -17.04 -2.99
N LEU A 450 30.81 -16.58 -3.90
CA LEU A 450 29.72 -15.65 -3.57
C LEU A 450 28.64 -16.30 -2.70
N LEU A 451 28.37 -17.58 -2.93
CA LEU A 451 27.40 -18.33 -2.12
C LEU A 451 27.88 -18.50 -0.67
N GLU A 452 29.18 -18.58 -0.46
CA GLU A 452 29.82 -18.72 0.85
C GLU A 452 29.97 -17.38 1.62
N ASP A 453 29.86 -16.24 0.94
CA ASP A 453 30.05 -14.91 1.56
C ASP A 453 28.99 -14.62 2.64
N PRO A 454 29.33 -14.54 3.94
CA PRO A 454 28.36 -14.27 5.00
C PRO A 454 27.80 -12.84 5.00
N HIS A 455 28.36 -11.94 4.19
CA HIS A 455 27.92 -10.56 4.07
C HIS A 455 26.80 -10.36 3.06
N VAL A 456 26.45 -11.38 2.26
CA VAL A 456 25.34 -11.33 1.28
C VAL A 456 24.05 -11.86 1.89
N ASP A 457 22.98 -11.05 1.88
CA ASP A 457 21.63 -11.44 2.31
C ASP A 457 20.84 -12.07 1.17
N ILE A 458 20.86 -11.42 0.01
CA ILE A 458 20.07 -11.78 -1.18
C ILE A 458 20.95 -11.73 -2.43
N ILE A 459 20.73 -12.67 -3.35
CA ILE A 459 21.42 -12.75 -4.62
C ILE A 459 20.46 -12.38 -5.75
N TYR A 460 20.88 -11.41 -6.57
CA TYR A 460 20.27 -11.14 -7.86
C TYR A 460 20.93 -12.02 -8.94
N ILE A 461 20.13 -12.81 -9.65
CA ILE A 461 20.59 -13.70 -10.72
C ILE A 461 20.27 -13.06 -12.07
N GLY A 462 21.30 -12.61 -12.78
CA GLY A 462 21.21 -11.99 -14.12
C GLY A 462 21.89 -12.80 -15.22
N THR A 463 21.86 -14.13 -15.12
CA THR A 463 22.46 -15.06 -16.08
C THR A 463 21.53 -15.33 -17.28
N PRO A 464 21.97 -16.05 -18.33
CA PRO A 464 21.05 -16.50 -19.39
C PRO A 464 19.94 -17.42 -18.84
N HIS A 465 18.79 -17.51 -19.51
CA HIS A 465 17.59 -18.26 -19.06
C HIS A 465 17.89 -19.72 -18.69
N SER A 466 18.67 -20.40 -19.52
CA SER A 466 19.20 -21.76 -19.30
C SER A 466 19.92 -21.98 -17.96
N HIS A 467 20.33 -20.89 -17.29
CA HIS A 467 21.10 -20.92 -16.04
C HIS A 467 20.30 -20.54 -14.79
N HIS A 468 19.09 -20.01 -14.95
CA HIS A 468 18.29 -19.52 -13.82
C HIS A 468 18.01 -20.62 -12.78
N PHE A 469 17.57 -21.79 -13.23
CA PHE A 469 17.17 -22.88 -12.34
C PHE A 469 18.32 -23.36 -11.45
N GLN A 470 19.45 -23.74 -12.03
CA GLN A 470 20.59 -24.25 -11.29
C GLN A 470 21.22 -23.17 -10.40
N ASN A 471 21.29 -21.91 -10.87
CA ASN A 471 21.83 -20.83 -10.06
C ASN A 471 20.92 -20.53 -8.86
N ALA A 472 19.60 -20.46 -9.05
CA ALA A 472 18.65 -20.25 -7.97
C ALA A 472 18.65 -21.43 -6.99
N LYS A 473 18.71 -22.69 -7.50
CA LYS A 473 18.84 -23.90 -6.68
C LYS A 473 20.08 -23.83 -5.80
N SER A 474 21.25 -23.49 -6.37
CA SER A 474 22.51 -23.36 -5.63
C SER A 474 22.47 -22.24 -4.58
N CYS A 475 21.92 -21.07 -4.93
CA CYS A 475 21.73 -19.96 -3.98
C CYS A 475 20.86 -20.38 -2.79
N LEU A 476 19.71 -21.01 -3.04
CA LEU A 476 18.81 -21.49 -1.99
C LEU A 476 19.49 -22.58 -1.15
N ASN A 477 20.26 -23.48 -1.77
CA ASN A 477 21.02 -24.51 -1.05
C ASN A 477 22.06 -23.91 -0.10
N ALA A 478 22.74 -22.84 -0.51
CA ALA A 478 23.65 -22.04 0.29
C ALA A 478 22.96 -21.09 1.29
N ARG A 479 21.63 -21.21 1.44
CA ARG A 479 20.79 -20.41 2.35
C ARG A 479 20.77 -18.91 2.02
N LYS A 480 20.85 -18.56 0.73
CA LYS A 480 20.69 -17.19 0.24
C LYS A 480 19.27 -16.94 -0.25
N HIS A 481 18.76 -15.73 0.00
CA HIS A 481 17.54 -15.25 -0.65
C HIS A 481 17.80 -14.97 -2.13
N VAL A 482 16.77 -15.04 -2.98
CA VAL A 482 16.96 -14.95 -4.44
C VAL A 482 15.94 -14.02 -5.10
N LEU A 483 16.46 -13.08 -5.89
CA LEU A 483 15.73 -12.42 -6.96
C LEU A 483 16.27 -12.95 -8.29
N CYS A 484 15.44 -13.66 -9.06
CA CYS A 484 15.88 -14.30 -10.30
C CYS A 484 15.23 -13.64 -11.51
N GLU A 485 16.03 -13.17 -12.48
CA GLU A 485 15.52 -12.54 -13.70
C GLU A 485 14.48 -13.37 -14.45
N LYS A 486 13.68 -12.67 -15.27
CA LYS A 486 12.71 -13.31 -16.14
C LYS A 486 13.38 -13.85 -17.44
N ALA A 487 12.75 -14.74 -18.20
CA ALA A 487 11.70 -15.66 -17.75
C ALA A 487 12.22 -16.49 -16.57
N PHE A 488 11.37 -16.70 -15.56
CA PHE A 488 11.82 -17.25 -14.28
C PHE A 488 12.67 -18.53 -14.39
N THR A 489 12.25 -19.44 -15.26
CA THR A 489 12.92 -20.72 -15.57
C THR A 489 12.64 -21.11 -17.02
N VAL A 490 13.19 -22.23 -17.53
CA VAL A 490 12.91 -22.64 -18.92
C VAL A 490 11.57 -23.38 -19.08
N ASN A 491 11.03 -23.96 -17.99
CA ASN A 491 9.74 -24.63 -17.93
C ASN A 491 9.11 -24.57 -16.53
N ALA A 492 7.81 -24.86 -16.43
CA ALA A 492 7.07 -24.76 -15.18
C ALA A 492 7.45 -25.84 -14.15
N ALA A 493 8.05 -26.96 -14.57
CA ALA A 493 8.52 -28.00 -13.64
C ALA A 493 9.70 -27.48 -12.79
N GLN A 494 10.61 -26.73 -13.39
CA GLN A 494 11.71 -26.06 -12.69
C GLN A 494 11.20 -24.99 -11.71
N ALA A 495 10.24 -24.14 -12.12
CA ALA A 495 9.63 -23.14 -11.24
C ALA A 495 8.99 -23.77 -9.99
N ARG A 496 8.26 -24.88 -10.16
CA ARG A 496 7.67 -25.64 -9.05
C ARG A 496 8.73 -26.21 -8.11
N ALA A 497 9.81 -26.75 -8.66
CA ALA A 497 10.92 -27.28 -7.87
C ALA A 497 11.61 -26.19 -7.03
N LEU A 498 11.85 -25.01 -7.60
CA LEU A 498 12.42 -23.88 -6.84
C LEU A 498 11.47 -23.38 -5.75
N LYS A 499 10.17 -23.24 -6.03
CA LYS A 499 9.17 -22.87 -5.01
C LYS A 499 9.18 -23.85 -3.85
N ALA A 500 9.17 -25.15 -4.13
CA ALA A 500 9.23 -26.18 -3.10
C ALA A 500 10.52 -26.10 -2.27
N LEU A 501 11.67 -25.88 -2.94
CA LEU A 501 12.96 -25.75 -2.28
C LEU A 501 13.02 -24.51 -1.37
N ALA A 502 12.64 -23.33 -1.87
CA ALA A 502 12.61 -22.08 -1.12
C ALA A 502 11.73 -22.19 0.13
N LYS A 503 10.53 -22.79 -0.02
CA LYS A 503 9.62 -23.08 1.09
C LYS A 503 10.24 -24.04 2.10
N SER A 504 10.89 -25.11 1.66
CA SER A 504 11.53 -26.09 2.56
C SER A 504 12.67 -25.50 3.39
N LYS A 505 13.35 -24.47 2.88
CA LYS A 505 14.46 -23.79 3.55
C LYS A 505 14.07 -22.50 4.26
N ASN A 506 12.80 -22.09 4.15
CA ASN A 506 12.28 -20.82 4.65
C ASN A 506 13.08 -19.61 4.12
N LEU A 507 13.27 -19.56 2.80
CA LEU A 507 14.00 -18.50 2.10
C LEU A 507 13.09 -17.78 1.12
N PHE A 508 13.22 -16.46 1.08
CA PHE A 508 12.66 -15.61 0.03
C PHE A 508 13.15 -15.99 -1.37
N LEU A 509 12.20 -16.11 -2.30
CA LEU A 509 12.41 -16.29 -3.73
C LEU A 509 11.38 -15.47 -4.52
N MET A 510 11.84 -14.71 -5.50
CA MET A 510 10.96 -13.92 -6.39
C MET A 510 11.47 -13.93 -7.84
N GLU A 511 10.54 -13.98 -8.80
CA GLU A 511 10.84 -13.70 -10.22
C GLU A 511 10.98 -12.19 -10.43
N GLY A 512 12.02 -11.78 -11.16
CA GLY A 512 12.34 -10.41 -11.56
C GLY A 512 11.44 -9.91 -12.69
N MET A 513 10.12 -9.98 -12.51
CA MET A 513 9.14 -9.37 -13.42
C MET A 513 8.93 -7.89 -13.06
N TRP A 514 10.00 -7.11 -13.16
CA TRP A 514 10.10 -5.69 -12.78
C TRP A 514 8.94 -4.81 -13.23
N THR A 515 8.38 -5.05 -14.43
CA THR A 515 7.24 -4.30 -15.00
C THR A 515 6.07 -4.21 -14.02
N ARG A 516 5.86 -5.24 -13.21
CA ARG A 516 4.81 -5.32 -12.21
C ARG A 516 4.85 -4.22 -11.17
N PHE A 517 6.03 -3.72 -10.86
CA PHE A 517 6.24 -2.79 -9.75
C PHE A 517 6.23 -1.31 -10.18
N PHE A 518 6.01 -1.03 -11.47
CA PHE A 518 5.88 0.34 -11.96
C PHE A 518 4.59 0.98 -11.43
N PRO A 519 4.64 2.23 -10.91
CA PRO A 519 3.44 2.96 -10.46
C PRO A 519 2.35 3.06 -11.53
N LEU A 520 2.74 3.13 -12.80
CA LEU A 520 1.82 3.12 -13.93
C LEU A 520 0.94 1.87 -13.95
N VAL A 521 1.50 0.69 -13.70
CA VAL A 521 0.74 -0.58 -13.71
C VAL A 521 -0.33 -0.55 -12.62
N LYS A 522 0.02 -0.09 -11.42
CA LYS A 522 -0.94 0.10 -10.33
C LYS A 522 -2.07 1.05 -10.72
N SER A 523 -1.74 2.17 -11.39
CA SER A 523 -2.72 3.11 -11.91
C SER A 523 -3.63 2.46 -12.96
N VAL A 524 -3.10 1.69 -13.91
CA VAL A 524 -3.89 0.95 -14.90
C VAL A 524 -4.86 -0.02 -14.23
N GLN A 525 -4.42 -0.79 -13.24
CA GLN A 525 -5.31 -1.69 -12.49
C GLN A 525 -6.44 -0.94 -11.79
N GLN A 526 -6.15 0.22 -11.20
CA GLN A 526 -7.15 1.08 -10.55
C GLN A 526 -8.18 1.62 -11.57
N GLU A 527 -7.73 2.07 -12.74
CA GLU A 527 -8.61 2.53 -13.82
C GLU A 527 -9.54 1.41 -14.31
N LEU A 528 -8.99 0.22 -14.56
CA LEU A 528 -9.78 -0.93 -14.98
C LEU A 528 -10.79 -1.36 -13.90
N ALA A 529 -10.38 -1.38 -12.63
CA ALA A 529 -11.25 -1.70 -11.50
C ALA A 529 -12.37 -0.67 -11.29
N SER A 530 -12.13 0.60 -11.62
CA SER A 530 -13.15 1.66 -11.57
C SER A 530 -14.25 1.51 -12.62
N GLY A 531 -14.01 0.69 -13.66
CA GLY A 531 -14.93 0.52 -14.78
C GLY A 531 -14.95 1.70 -15.76
N VAL A 532 -13.90 2.54 -15.78
CA VAL A 532 -13.83 3.74 -16.63
C VAL A 532 -14.01 3.42 -18.12
N ILE A 533 -13.44 2.32 -18.60
CA ILE A 533 -13.62 1.83 -19.99
C ILE A 533 -14.74 0.78 -20.13
N GLY A 534 -15.53 0.53 -19.08
CA GLY A 534 -16.54 -0.53 -19.05
C GLY A 534 -15.93 -1.93 -18.93
N ASP A 535 -16.67 -2.96 -19.37
CA ASP A 535 -16.20 -4.35 -19.35
C ASP A 535 -15.07 -4.54 -20.36
N VAL A 536 -13.90 -4.98 -19.91
CA VAL A 536 -12.79 -5.33 -20.80
C VAL A 536 -13.18 -6.54 -21.65
N LYS A 537 -13.06 -6.42 -22.98
CA LYS A 537 -13.37 -7.48 -23.95
C LYS A 537 -12.17 -7.98 -24.73
N ARG A 538 -11.15 -7.13 -24.94
CA ARG A 538 -9.95 -7.54 -25.68
C ARG A 538 -8.72 -6.84 -25.17
N VAL A 539 -7.61 -7.58 -25.09
CA VAL A 539 -6.29 -7.05 -24.81
C VAL A 539 -5.35 -7.45 -25.93
N TYR A 540 -4.73 -6.46 -26.56
CA TYR A 540 -3.62 -6.68 -27.48
C TYR A 540 -2.34 -6.23 -26.79
N ALA A 541 -1.29 -7.06 -26.85
CA ALA A 541 0.03 -6.69 -26.38
C ALA A 541 1.09 -7.29 -27.30
N ASP A 542 2.03 -6.47 -27.75
CA ASP A 542 3.10 -6.90 -28.66
C ASP A 542 4.47 -6.44 -28.15
N PHE A 543 5.48 -7.30 -28.36
CA PHE A 543 6.88 -6.92 -28.16
C PHE A 543 7.80 -7.46 -29.25
N GLY A 544 8.04 -6.61 -30.24
CA GLY A 544 8.98 -6.78 -31.31
C GLY A 544 10.14 -5.80 -31.17
N GLU A 545 11.37 -6.32 -31.10
CA GLU A 545 12.59 -5.50 -31.04
C GLU A 545 13.66 -6.09 -31.98
N PRO A 546 13.86 -5.51 -33.17
CA PRO A 546 14.84 -6.03 -34.11
C PRO A 546 16.27 -5.71 -33.66
N TYR A 547 17.17 -6.65 -33.91
CA TYR A 547 18.60 -6.43 -33.74
C TYR A 547 19.17 -5.46 -34.79
N ALA A 548 20.28 -4.79 -34.45
CA ALA A 548 21.01 -3.92 -35.39
C ALA A 548 21.50 -4.65 -36.65
N HIS A 549 21.68 -5.98 -36.56
CA HIS A 549 21.97 -6.85 -37.69
C HIS A 549 20.82 -7.83 -37.90
N PRO A 550 20.51 -8.23 -39.15
CA PRO A 550 19.47 -9.21 -39.42
C PRO A 550 19.69 -10.49 -38.61
N ILE A 551 18.61 -11.04 -38.04
CA ILE A 551 18.67 -12.26 -37.23
C ILE A 551 19.40 -13.41 -37.94
N ALA A 552 19.17 -13.57 -39.25
CA ALA A 552 19.82 -14.58 -40.07
C ALA A 552 21.37 -14.45 -40.15
N SER A 553 21.92 -13.29 -39.80
CA SER A 553 23.37 -13.04 -39.80
C SER A 553 24.05 -13.31 -38.46
N LEU A 554 23.27 -13.53 -37.39
CA LEU A 554 23.84 -13.83 -36.08
C LEU A 554 24.34 -15.28 -36.03
N PRO A 555 25.46 -15.56 -35.34
CA PRO A 555 25.96 -16.91 -35.20
C PRO A 555 24.98 -17.77 -34.37
N PRO A 556 24.88 -19.09 -34.61
CA PRO A 556 24.04 -20.00 -33.81
C PRO A 556 24.36 -20.01 -32.30
N THR A 557 25.56 -19.56 -31.93
CA THR A 557 26.02 -19.42 -30.54
C THR A 557 25.53 -18.13 -29.86
N HIS A 558 24.93 -17.20 -30.61
CA HIS A 558 24.37 -15.97 -30.05
C HIS A 558 23.26 -16.30 -29.04
N ARG A 559 23.17 -15.53 -27.94
CA ARG A 559 22.24 -15.81 -26.82
C ARG A 559 20.78 -16.02 -27.24
N MET A 560 20.36 -15.36 -28.32
CA MET A 560 19.00 -15.47 -28.85
C MET A 560 18.78 -16.59 -29.83
N LEU A 561 19.84 -17.12 -30.44
CA LEU A 561 19.70 -18.21 -31.41
C LEU A 561 20.06 -19.57 -30.80
N SER A 562 20.80 -19.58 -29.70
CA SER A 562 21.31 -20.80 -29.08
C SER A 562 20.21 -21.52 -28.28
N PRO A 563 19.83 -22.76 -28.65
CA PRO A 563 18.91 -23.58 -27.86
C PRO A 563 19.50 -23.94 -26.50
N ALA A 564 20.83 -24.11 -26.42
CA ALA A 564 21.55 -24.39 -25.18
C ALA A 564 21.49 -23.22 -24.18
N LEU A 565 21.13 -22.02 -24.64
CA LEU A 565 20.91 -20.87 -23.78
C LEU A 565 19.43 -20.56 -23.50
N ALA A 566 18.51 -21.40 -24.02
CA ALA A 566 17.07 -21.10 -24.09
C ALA A 566 16.79 -19.75 -24.75
N GLY A 567 17.41 -19.54 -25.92
CA GLY A 567 17.15 -18.40 -26.78
C GLY A 567 15.76 -18.45 -27.44
N GLY A 568 15.46 -17.42 -28.22
CA GLY A 568 14.17 -17.22 -28.86
C GLY A 568 13.34 -16.11 -28.22
N THR A 569 12.33 -15.62 -28.94
CA THR A 569 11.49 -14.52 -28.47
C THR A 569 10.52 -14.94 -27.36
N LEU A 570 10.15 -16.22 -27.28
CA LEU A 570 9.22 -16.74 -26.29
C LEU A 570 9.69 -16.59 -24.84
N HIS A 571 10.98 -16.81 -24.56
CA HIS A 571 11.53 -16.61 -23.20
C HIS A 571 12.07 -15.19 -23.00
N ASP A 572 12.52 -14.51 -24.06
CA ASP A 572 13.14 -13.18 -23.94
C ASP A 572 12.12 -12.04 -23.92
N LEU A 573 11.20 -11.99 -24.89
CA LEU A 573 10.30 -10.85 -25.11
C LEU A 573 8.85 -11.15 -24.72
N PHE A 574 8.33 -12.34 -25.06
CA PHE A 574 6.94 -12.74 -24.83
C PHE A 574 6.45 -12.67 -23.36
N PRO A 575 7.30 -12.78 -22.32
CA PRO A 575 6.85 -12.60 -20.94
C PRO A 575 6.20 -11.22 -20.68
N TYR A 576 6.57 -10.17 -21.43
CA TYR A 576 5.96 -8.84 -21.25
C TYR A 576 4.55 -8.72 -21.83
N PRO A 577 4.25 -9.14 -23.08
CA PRO A 577 2.88 -9.31 -23.53
C PRO A 577 2.03 -10.18 -22.61
N LEU A 578 2.57 -11.31 -22.16
CA LEU A 578 1.87 -12.21 -21.24
C LEU A 578 1.56 -11.51 -19.91
N PHE A 579 2.52 -10.78 -19.35
CA PHE A 579 2.31 -9.96 -18.15
C PHE A 579 1.11 -9.02 -18.31
N TRP A 580 1.01 -8.30 -19.44
CA TRP A 580 -0.11 -7.40 -19.69
C TRP A 580 -1.45 -8.13 -19.78
N ALA A 581 -1.50 -9.30 -20.40
CA ALA A 581 -2.71 -10.12 -20.41
C ALA A 581 -3.14 -10.54 -19.00
N LEU A 582 -2.18 -10.97 -18.17
CA LEU A 582 -2.46 -11.40 -16.82
C LEU A 582 -2.94 -10.22 -15.96
N ILE A 583 -2.22 -9.09 -15.96
CA ILE A 583 -2.54 -7.95 -15.11
C ILE A 583 -3.86 -7.26 -15.48
N THR A 584 -4.30 -7.38 -16.74
CA THR A 584 -5.50 -6.70 -17.25
C THR A 584 -6.70 -7.60 -17.48
N LEU A 585 -6.55 -8.93 -17.46
CA LEU A 585 -7.66 -9.90 -17.58
C LEU A 585 -7.68 -10.87 -16.39
N TYR A 586 -6.58 -11.56 -16.12
CA TYR A 586 -6.51 -12.55 -15.03
C TYR A 586 -6.74 -11.91 -13.66
N HIS A 587 -6.17 -10.72 -13.45
CA HIS A 587 -6.27 -9.90 -12.23
C HIS A 587 -7.55 -9.06 -12.14
N LEU A 588 -8.41 -9.01 -13.17
CA LEU A 588 -9.67 -8.27 -13.06
C LEU A 588 -10.55 -8.89 -11.96
N PRO A 589 -11.18 -8.07 -11.09
CA PRO A 589 -12.08 -8.58 -10.06
C PRO A 589 -13.15 -9.52 -10.61
N ALA A 590 -13.75 -9.19 -11.77
CA ALA A 590 -14.77 -9.99 -12.43
C ALA A 590 -14.27 -11.37 -12.93
N ASN A 591 -12.96 -11.56 -13.11
CA ASN A 591 -12.39 -12.84 -13.52
C ASN A 591 -12.12 -13.77 -12.33
N GLU A 592 -12.04 -13.25 -11.11
CA GLU A 592 -11.77 -14.01 -9.88
C GLU A 592 -10.62 -15.02 -10.04
N ARG A 593 -9.53 -14.62 -10.71
CA ARG A 593 -8.36 -15.49 -10.95
C ARG A 593 -8.67 -16.79 -11.70
N THR A 594 -9.65 -16.77 -12.60
CA THR A 594 -9.95 -17.94 -13.45
C THR A 594 -8.95 -18.00 -14.61
N PRO A 595 -8.25 -19.13 -14.83
CA PRO A 595 -7.34 -19.32 -15.96
C PRO A 595 -8.04 -19.18 -17.33
N PRO A 596 -7.31 -18.91 -18.42
CA PRO A 596 -7.91 -18.92 -19.74
C PRO A 596 -8.41 -20.33 -20.07
N SER A 597 -9.62 -20.42 -20.62
CA SER A 597 -10.26 -21.68 -21.02
C SER A 597 -9.62 -22.31 -22.26
N GLN A 598 -8.86 -21.53 -23.03
CA GLN A 598 -8.17 -21.99 -24.23
C GLN A 598 -6.95 -21.11 -24.50
N ILE A 599 -5.88 -21.77 -24.99
CA ILE A 599 -4.66 -21.15 -25.51
C ILE A 599 -4.47 -21.68 -26.93
N ALA A 600 -4.27 -20.79 -27.90
CA ALA A 600 -3.93 -21.15 -29.28
C ALA A 600 -2.71 -20.36 -29.73
N ALA A 601 -1.66 -21.02 -30.20
CA ALA A 601 -0.39 -20.38 -30.51
C ALA A 601 0.25 -20.87 -31.83
N SER A 602 1.07 -20.02 -32.42
CA SER A 602 1.87 -20.29 -33.62
C SER A 602 3.21 -19.57 -33.51
N SER A 603 4.28 -20.22 -33.97
CA SER A 603 5.62 -19.63 -33.99
C SER A 603 6.30 -19.83 -35.34
N ILE A 604 7.16 -18.87 -35.70
CA ILE A 604 8.13 -19.01 -36.78
C ILE A 604 9.48 -19.36 -36.16
N LEU A 605 10.01 -20.53 -36.53
CA LEU A 605 11.27 -21.04 -35.99
C LEU A 605 12.45 -20.65 -36.87
N HIS A 606 13.59 -20.40 -36.23
CA HIS A 606 14.86 -20.23 -36.93
C HIS A 606 15.26 -21.57 -37.58
N PRO A 607 15.53 -21.60 -38.90
CA PRO A 607 15.69 -22.87 -39.63
C PRO A 607 16.87 -23.71 -39.16
N ASN A 608 17.92 -23.08 -38.62
CA ASN A 608 19.14 -23.78 -38.24
C ASN A 608 19.22 -24.14 -36.75
N THR A 609 18.46 -23.46 -35.90
CA THR A 609 18.57 -23.65 -34.44
C THR A 609 17.27 -24.10 -33.79
N GLY A 610 16.12 -23.94 -34.44
CA GLY A 610 14.83 -24.41 -33.93
C GLY A 610 14.24 -23.57 -32.79
N VAL A 611 14.93 -22.51 -32.34
CA VAL A 611 14.33 -21.50 -31.45
C VAL A 611 13.37 -20.61 -32.23
N ASP A 612 12.42 -19.98 -31.54
CA ASP A 612 11.45 -19.10 -32.18
C ASP A 612 12.00 -17.69 -32.44
N ILE A 613 11.74 -17.18 -33.64
CA ILE A 613 12.03 -15.80 -34.05
C ILE A 613 10.81 -14.91 -33.89
N GLN A 614 9.62 -15.50 -34.03
CA GLN A 614 8.33 -14.85 -33.82
C GLN A 614 7.37 -15.83 -33.14
N THR A 615 6.59 -15.35 -32.19
CA THR A 615 5.55 -16.15 -31.54
C THR A 615 4.29 -15.31 -31.35
N THR A 616 3.13 -15.88 -31.67
CA THR A 616 1.81 -15.29 -31.43
C THR A 616 0.94 -16.27 -30.65
N ALA A 617 0.20 -15.79 -29.66
CA ALA A 617 -0.78 -16.59 -28.94
C ALA A 617 -2.09 -15.84 -28.67
N ILE A 618 -3.18 -16.59 -28.58
CA ILE A 618 -4.50 -16.12 -28.20
C ILE A 618 -4.94 -16.85 -26.93
N LEU A 619 -5.33 -16.10 -25.90
CA LEU A 619 -5.83 -16.62 -24.63
C LEU A 619 -7.29 -16.21 -24.44
N ASN A 620 -8.19 -17.20 -24.30
CA ASN A 620 -9.62 -16.96 -24.10
C ASN A 620 -9.98 -16.98 -22.61
N PHE A 621 -10.47 -15.89 -22.06
CA PHE A 621 -10.99 -15.79 -20.69
C PHE A 621 -12.51 -15.86 -20.71
N ALA A 622 -13.06 -17.07 -20.87
CA ALA A 622 -14.49 -17.29 -21.07
C ALA A 622 -15.36 -16.72 -19.92
N LYS A 623 -14.89 -16.74 -18.68
CA LYS A 623 -15.62 -16.22 -17.51
C LYS A 623 -16.05 -14.77 -17.65
N ILE A 624 -15.18 -13.94 -18.21
CA ILE A 624 -15.45 -12.50 -18.44
C ILE A 624 -15.79 -12.19 -19.90
N GLY A 625 -15.85 -13.21 -20.76
CA GLY A 625 -16.08 -13.06 -22.19
C GLY A 625 -15.04 -12.16 -22.86
N ALA A 626 -13.77 -12.31 -22.49
CA ALA A 626 -12.67 -11.51 -23.00
C ALA A 626 -11.56 -12.36 -23.64
N GLN A 627 -10.74 -11.75 -24.48
CA GLN A 627 -9.65 -12.42 -25.19
C GLN A 627 -8.35 -11.60 -25.14
N ALA A 628 -7.21 -12.25 -24.93
CA ALA A 628 -5.90 -11.65 -25.13
C ALA A 628 -5.29 -12.10 -26.47
N ILE A 629 -4.66 -11.19 -27.20
CA ILE A 629 -3.90 -11.43 -28.43
C ILE A 629 -2.49 -10.93 -28.19
N LEU A 630 -1.54 -11.85 -28.14
CA LEU A 630 -0.17 -11.62 -27.69
C LEU A 630 0.80 -11.97 -28.81
N SER A 631 1.81 -11.13 -29.00
CA SER A 631 2.82 -11.33 -30.03
C SER A 631 4.20 -10.90 -29.56
N SER A 632 5.24 -11.57 -30.06
CA SER A 632 6.62 -11.14 -29.91
C SER A 632 7.46 -11.47 -31.14
N SER A 633 8.49 -10.66 -31.41
CA SER A 633 9.32 -10.78 -32.61
C SER A 633 10.76 -10.30 -32.41
N LEU A 634 11.73 -11.03 -33.00
CA LEU A 634 13.12 -10.57 -33.11
C LEU A 634 13.42 -9.86 -34.44
N GLU A 635 12.46 -9.78 -35.36
CA GLU A 635 12.67 -9.29 -36.73
C GLU A 635 11.96 -7.98 -37.03
N VAL A 636 10.77 -7.79 -36.45
CA VAL A 636 9.95 -6.60 -36.69
C VAL A 636 9.77 -5.80 -35.42
N PRO A 637 9.88 -4.45 -35.47
CA PRO A 637 9.61 -3.63 -34.31
C PRO A 637 8.10 -3.55 -34.06
N THR A 638 7.70 -3.52 -32.78
CA THR A 638 6.31 -3.20 -32.42
C THR A 638 5.92 -1.85 -33.01
N PRO A 639 4.72 -1.73 -33.63
CA PRO A 639 4.19 -0.45 -34.07
C PRO A 639 4.19 0.58 -32.92
N ARG A 640 4.71 1.78 -33.21
CA ARG A 640 4.66 2.89 -32.25
C ARG A 640 3.21 3.29 -32.01
N ASP A 641 2.93 3.79 -30.81
CA ASP A 641 1.66 4.37 -30.35
C ASP A 641 0.57 3.41 -29.86
N GLN A 642 0.72 2.08 -30.02
CA GLN A 642 -0.24 1.07 -29.50
C GLN A 642 0.45 -0.26 -29.13
N VAL A 643 1.44 -0.22 -28.22
CA VAL A 643 2.16 -1.41 -27.76
C VAL A 643 1.25 -2.33 -26.94
N VAL A 644 0.43 -1.74 -26.06
CA VAL A 644 -0.64 -2.43 -25.34
C VAL A 644 -1.93 -1.68 -25.55
N LEU A 645 -2.99 -2.39 -25.95
CA LEU A 645 -4.32 -1.86 -26.17
C LEU A 645 -5.35 -2.71 -25.41
N ILE A 646 -5.99 -2.10 -24.42
CA ILE A 646 -7.00 -2.73 -23.57
C ILE A 646 -8.35 -2.13 -23.95
N GLN A 647 -9.22 -2.94 -24.51
CA GLN A 647 -10.49 -2.49 -25.08
C GLN A 647 -11.64 -2.93 -24.20
N GLY A 648 -12.36 -1.94 -23.67
CA GLY A 648 -13.58 -2.15 -22.92
C GLY A 648 -14.82 -1.76 -23.72
N THR A 649 -16.01 -1.94 -23.15
CA THR A 649 -17.27 -1.60 -23.83
C THR A 649 -17.49 -0.09 -23.99
N LYS A 650 -16.94 0.75 -23.09
CA LYS A 650 -17.10 2.21 -23.09
C LYS A 650 -15.91 2.96 -23.70
N GLY A 651 -14.74 2.34 -23.78
CA GLY A 651 -13.55 2.99 -24.30
C GLY A 651 -12.36 2.05 -24.38
N ASP A 652 -11.18 2.62 -24.61
CA ASP A 652 -9.92 1.90 -24.71
C ASP A 652 -8.87 2.55 -23.78
N LEU A 653 -8.00 1.73 -23.17
CA LEU A 653 -6.79 2.17 -22.49
C LEU A 653 -5.58 1.76 -23.34
N VAL A 654 -4.69 2.72 -23.63
CA VAL A 654 -3.59 2.53 -24.59
C VAL A 654 -2.25 2.86 -23.95
N ILE A 655 -1.29 1.96 -24.08
CA ILE A 655 0.11 2.17 -23.69
C ILE A 655 0.93 2.29 -24.98
N PRO A 656 1.39 3.50 -25.32
CA PRO A 656 1.88 3.82 -26.66
C PRO A 656 3.36 3.53 -26.91
N LEU A 657 4.18 3.35 -25.87
CA LEU A 657 5.65 3.35 -25.99
C LEU A 657 6.27 1.98 -25.73
N ILE A 658 7.33 1.68 -26.48
CA ILE A 658 8.22 0.53 -26.24
C ILE A 658 9.32 0.90 -25.22
N PRO A 659 9.85 -0.08 -24.47
CA PRO A 659 9.39 -1.46 -24.38
C PRO A 659 8.13 -1.59 -23.48
N PRO A 660 7.25 -2.58 -23.72
CA PRO A 660 6.09 -2.84 -22.84
C PRO A 660 6.49 -3.18 -21.41
N GLY A 661 7.74 -3.57 -21.20
CA GLY A 661 8.31 -3.84 -19.89
C GLY A 661 8.65 -2.59 -19.06
N ARG A 662 8.66 -1.39 -19.67
CA ARG A 662 9.01 -0.12 -19.01
C ARG A 662 8.04 1.00 -19.42
N PRO A 663 6.76 0.91 -19.03
CA PRO A 663 5.74 1.87 -19.44
C PRO A 663 5.90 3.20 -18.69
N THR A 664 5.82 4.33 -19.40
CA THR A 664 5.88 5.70 -18.82
C THR A 664 4.59 6.48 -18.98
N LYS A 665 3.69 6.04 -19.87
CA LYS A 665 2.48 6.79 -20.21
C LYS A 665 1.35 5.85 -20.61
N TYR A 666 0.12 6.24 -20.30
CA TYR A 666 -1.06 5.65 -20.95
C TYR A 666 -2.09 6.72 -21.30
N TYR A 667 -2.97 6.38 -22.24
CA TYR A 667 -4.15 7.15 -22.62
C TYR A 667 -5.43 6.38 -22.26
N ILE A 668 -6.48 7.10 -21.89
CA ILE A 668 -7.85 6.57 -21.86
C ILE A 668 -8.63 7.29 -22.94
N ARG A 669 -9.25 6.52 -23.84
CA ARG A 669 -10.04 6.99 -24.98
C ARG A 669 -11.48 6.53 -24.82
N LEU A 670 -12.36 7.42 -24.37
CA LEU A 670 -13.77 7.10 -24.16
C LEU A 670 -14.58 7.30 -25.45
N ARG A 671 -15.52 6.39 -25.71
CA ARG A 671 -16.45 6.49 -26.84
C ARG A 671 -17.61 7.41 -26.45
N SER A 672 -17.89 8.41 -27.27
CA SER A 672 -19.08 9.24 -27.14
C SER A 672 -20.34 8.45 -27.52
N GLU A 673 -21.41 8.57 -26.73
CA GLU A 673 -22.73 8.00 -27.05
C GLU A 673 -23.34 8.65 -28.32
N GLU A 674 -22.95 9.88 -28.66
CA GLU A 674 -23.56 10.67 -29.74
C GLU A 674 -22.87 10.51 -31.10
N LYS A 675 -21.60 10.06 -31.14
CA LYS A 675 -20.79 10.02 -32.38
C LYS A 675 -20.07 8.70 -32.53
N ARG A 676 -20.71 7.77 -33.24
CA ARG A 676 -20.21 6.41 -33.51
C ARG A 676 -18.87 6.35 -34.28
N ASN A 677 -18.34 7.46 -34.83
CA ASN A 677 -17.20 7.43 -35.76
C ASN A 677 -16.19 8.61 -35.75
N ALA A 678 -16.23 9.57 -34.82
CA ALA A 678 -15.12 10.53 -34.72
C ALA A 678 -15.14 11.33 -33.41
N ASN A 679 -14.00 11.32 -32.72
CA ASN A 679 -13.62 12.00 -31.47
C ASN A 679 -13.81 11.13 -30.22
N TYR A 680 -12.69 10.62 -29.73
CA TYR A 680 -12.57 10.11 -28.36
C TYR A 680 -12.41 11.29 -27.42
N ASP A 681 -13.01 11.22 -26.23
CA ASP A 681 -12.53 12.01 -25.10
C ASP A 681 -11.25 11.32 -24.59
N GLU A 682 -10.10 11.97 -24.82
CA GLU A 682 -8.79 11.41 -24.51
C GLU A 682 -8.18 12.11 -23.29
N SER A 683 -7.87 11.31 -22.27
CA SER A 683 -7.04 11.75 -21.15
C SER A 683 -5.73 10.96 -21.13
N ALA A 684 -4.66 11.58 -20.63
CA ALA A 684 -3.34 10.97 -20.57
C ALA A 684 -2.79 11.03 -19.13
N ARG A 685 -2.08 9.97 -18.73
CA ARG A 685 -1.27 9.98 -17.52
C ARG A 685 0.17 9.60 -17.84
N THR A 686 1.10 10.37 -17.29
CA THR A 686 2.55 10.17 -17.46
C THR A 686 3.18 9.95 -16.09
N PHE A 687 4.18 9.07 -16.03
CA PHE A 687 4.90 8.68 -14.83
C PHE A 687 6.39 8.81 -15.10
N ASP A 688 7.07 9.56 -14.23
CA ASP A 688 8.52 9.65 -14.26
C ASP A 688 9.14 8.40 -13.62
N ILE A 689 10.23 7.92 -14.22
CA ILE A 689 11.01 6.81 -13.71
C ILE A 689 12.41 7.35 -13.43
N PRO A 690 12.81 7.55 -12.16
CA PRO A 690 14.22 7.75 -11.85
C PRO A 690 14.97 6.51 -12.33
N GLY A 691 16.02 6.62 -13.13
CA GLY A 691 16.75 5.45 -13.67
C GLY A 691 15.94 4.54 -14.61
N HIS A 692 16.17 3.22 -14.54
CA HIS A 692 15.49 2.23 -15.37
C HIS A 692 14.15 1.74 -14.78
N GLY A 693 14.00 1.69 -13.45
CA GLY A 693 12.83 1.19 -12.71
C GLY A 693 13.01 -0.19 -12.07
N LEU A 694 14.20 -0.78 -12.11
CA LEU A 694 14.53 -2.08 -11.49
C LEU A 694 14.62 -1.99 -9.97
N PHE A 695 14.83 -0.80 -9.40
CA PHE A 695 14.82 -0.66 -7.95
C PHE A 695 13.46 -0.95 -7.32
N TRP A 696 12.33 -0.88 -8.04
CA TRP A 696 11.03 -1.09 -7.40
C TRP A 696 10.79 -2.56 -7.04
N GLU A 697 11.31 -3.50 -7.85
CA GLU A 697 11.34 -4.91 -7.46
C GLU A 697 12.38 -5.18 -6.38
N ALA A 698 13.51 -4.46 -6.38
CA ALA A 698 14.49 -4.56 -5.30
C ALA A 698 13.93 -4.03 -3.97
N ASP A 699 13.17 -2.94 -3.99
CA ASP A 699 12.46 -2.36 -2.84
C ASP A 699 11.47 -3.39 -2.27
N GLU A 700 10.71 -4.08 -3.13
CA GLU A 700 9.83 -5.16 -2.70
C GLU A 700 10.60 -6.29 -2.03
N CYS A 701 11.70 -6.75 -2.63
CA CYS A 701 12.57 -7.75 -2.00
C CYS A 701 13.02 -7.31 -0.60
N ALA A 702 13.53 -6.08 -0.46
CA ALA A 702 13.97 -5.54 0.82
C ALA A 702 12.83 -5.51 1.87
N ARG A 703 11.61 -5.11 1.46
CA ARG A 703 10.43 -5.12 2.34
C ARG A 703 10.04 -6.53 2.76
N CYS A 704 9.98 -7.48 1.83
CA CYS A 704 9.67 -8.88 2.13
C CYS A 704 10.69 -9.48 3.10
N LEU A 705 11.99 -9.24 2.87
CA LEU A 705 13.06 -9.70 3.76
C LEU A 705 12.95 -9.10 5.17
N ALA A 706 12.71 -7.79 5.26
CA ALA A 706 12.53 -7.11 6.54
C ALA A 706 11.33 -7.67 7.33
N ARG A 707 10.29 -8.13 6.63
CA ARG A 707 9.10 -8.80 7.22
C ARG A 707 9.28 -10.30 7.46
N GLY A 708 10.39 -10.89 7.00
CA GLY A 708 10.63 -12.32 7.08
C GLY A 708 9.71 -13.16 6.17
N GLU A 709 9.22 -12.57 5.08
CA GLU A 709 8.41 -13.24 4.06
C GLU A 709 9.29 -14.12 3.15
N ILE A 710 8.70 -15.19 2.60
CA ILE A 710 9.40 -16.15 1.74
C ILE A 710 9.02 -16.03 0.25
N GLU A 711 8.05 -15.19 -0.06
CA GLU A 711 7.67 -14.79 -1.42
C GLU A 711 6.95 -13.44 -1.34
N SER A 712 6.90 -12.68 -2.44
CA SER A 712 6.16 -11.43 -2.50
C SER A 712 4.66 -11.69 -2.74
N SER A 713 3.79 -11.04 -1.97
CA SER A 713 2.34 -11.04 -2.27
C SER A 713 2.03 -10.30 -3.58
N SER A 714 2.88 -9.35 -3.94
CA SER A 714 2.77 -8.60 -5.17
C SER A 714 3.15 -9.48 -6.35
N MET A 715 4.21 -10.30 -6.26
CA MET A 715 4.67 -11.27 -7.28
C MET A 715 4.70 -12.72 -6.72
N PRO A 716 3.53 -13.38 -6.55
CA PRO A 716 3.49 -14.72 -5.97
C PRO A 716 4.12 -15.78 -6.89
N LEU A 717 4.80 -16.76 -6.32
CA LEU A 717 5.45 -17.83 -7.11
C LEU A 717 4.44 -18.71 -7.85
N ASP A 718 3.20 -18.81 -7.36
CA ASP A 718 2.13 -19.51 -8.10
C ASP A 718 1.78 -18.81 -9.41
N GLU A 719 1.91 -17.48 -9.46
CA GLU A 719 1.68 -16.74 -10.70
C GLU A 719 2.85 -16.88 -11.68
N SER A 720 4.09 -16.91 -11.18
CA SER A 720 5.26 -17.27 -12.01
C SER A 720 5.13 -18.68 -12.59
N ILE A 721 4.69 -19.65 -11.79
CA ILE A 721 4.43 -21.02 -12.26
C ILE A 721 3.33 -21.02 -13.32
N PHE A 722 2.23 -20.28 -13.09
CA PHE A 722 1.14 -20.17 -14.05
C PHE A 722 1.57 -19.54 -15.37
N ALA A 723 2.39 -18.48 -15.34
CA ALA A 723 2.98 -17.90 -16.54
C ALA A 723 3.85 -18.92 -17.28
N MET A 724 4.67 -19.69 -16.56
CA MET A 724 5.47 -20.76 -17.16
C MET A 724 4.63 -21.90 -17.75
N ASP A 725 3.50 -22.26 -17.13
CA ASP A 725 2.57 -23.27 -17.68
C ASP A 725 1.99 -22.80 -19.03
N ILE A 726 1.70 -21.50 -19.17
CA ILE A 726 1.27 -20.91 -20.43
C ILE A 726 2.39 -20.98 -21.48
N LEU A 727 3.63 -20.65 -21.11
CA LEU A 727 4.77 -20.78 -22.01
C LEU A 727 5.00 -22.23 -22.44
N ASP A 728 4.92 -23.19 -21.51
CA ASP A 728 5.05 -24.63 -21.82
C ASP A 728 3.96 -25.10 -22.79
N GLU A 729 2.71 -24.65 -22.62
CA GLU A 729 1.63 -24.96 -23.55
C GLU A 729 1.87 -24.36 -24.94
N ILE A 730 2.37 -23.12 -25.03
CA ILE A 730 2.77 -22.51 -26.31
C ILE A 730 3.86 -23.36 -26.98
N ARG A 731 4.93 -23.71 -26.25
CA ARG A 731 6.03 -24.54 -26.77
C ARG A 731 5.54 -25.90 -27.26
N ARG A 732 4.60 -26.52 -26.52
CA ARG A 732 3.99 -27.80 -26.90
C ARG A 732 3.23 -27.69 -28.22
N GLN A 733 2.50 -26.59 -28.44
CA GLN A 733 1.78 -26.34 -29.70
C GLN A 733 2.70 -26.03 -30.87
N THR A 734 3.80 -25.31 -30.64
CA THR A 734 4.66 -24.77 -31.71
C THR A 734 5.93 -25.59 -31.97
N GLY A 735 6.19 -26.60 -31.14
CA GLY A 735 7.31 -27.53 -31.32
C GLY A 735 8.67 -27.02 -30.81
N ILE A 736 8.69 -25.92 -30.04
CA ILE A 736 9.92 -25.34 -29.48
C ILE A 736 10.47 -26.25 -28.38
N LYS A 737 11.65 -26.82 -28.61
CA LYS A 737 12.34 -27.72 -27.67
C LYS A 737 13.75 -27.22 -27.38
N PHE A 738 14.18 -27.40 -26.14
CA PHE A 738 15.56 -27.15 -25.75
C PHE A 738 16.28 -28.46 -25.42
N PRO A 739 17.62 -28.45 -25.31
CA PRO A 739 18.38 -29.61 -24.87
C PRO A 739 17.90 -30.13 -23.51
N ALA A 740 17.85 -31.45 -23.36
CA ALA A 740 17.31 -32.10 -22.15
C ALA A 740 18.06 -31.68 -20.88
N GLU A 741 19.35 -31.35 -21.01
CA GLU A 741 20.21 -30.92 -19.91
C GLU A 741 19.68 -29.64 -19.26
N ILE A 742 19.18 -28.68 -20.05
CA ILE A 742 18.68 -27.41 -19.52
C ILE A 742 17.20 -27.47 -19.16
N GLU A 743 16.44 -28.43 -19.68
CA GLU A 743 15.02 -28.63 -19.33
C GLU A 743 14.82 -29.45 -18.05
N SER A 744 15.83 -30.21 -17.63
CA SER A 744 15.72 -31.07 -16.44
C SER A 744 15.42 -30.25 -15.18
N ALA A 745 14.40 -30.67 -14.44
CA ALA A 745 14.15 -30.22 -13.07
C ALA A 745 14.88 -31.09 -12.02
N THR A 746 15.46 -32.22 -12.45
CA THR A 746 16.26 -33.13 -11.63
C THR A 746 17.73 -32.92 -11.96
N TRP A 747 18.41 -32.13 -11.13
CA TRP A 747 19.86 -32.00 -11.18
C TRP A 747 20.45 -32.80 -10.02
N ALA A 748 21.36 -33.71 -10.34
CA ALA A 748 22.16 -34.40 -9.33
C ALA A 748 22.90 -33.36 -8.49
N ASP A 749 22.83 -33.52 -7.17
CA ASP A 749 23.53 -32.67 -6.21
C ASP A 749 25.04 -32.87 -6.27
#